data_AF-A0A8H3UR95-F1
#
_entry.id   AF-A0A8H3UR95-F1
#
_cell.length_a   1.000
_cell.length_b   1.000
_cell.length_c   1.000
_cell.angle_alpha   90.00
_cell.angle_beta   90.00
_cell.angle_gamma   90.00
#
_symmetry.space_group_name_H-M   'P 1'
#
loop_
_entity.id
_entity.type
_entity.pdbx_description
1 polymer ?
#
loop_
_entity_poly.entity_id
_entity_poly.type
_entity_poly.pdbx_seq_one_letter_code
_entity_poly.pdbx_strand_id
1 'polypeptide(L)'
;MSASYAPLSKQNGHNEKPTKMTKNSNAPITAHMATTTLRVGGMTCGSCTSSVEAAFEKVDGVGNVTVSLIMERAVIQHDPIKISAATIADMIEDRGFEAEILSSDTLQSTPDESDMELLASGDEEEEEAINMATTTLSVGGMTCGACTSAVEGAFKNIAGIKSFSISLLSERAILEHDSKMLTPERIAELIEDVGFEASVVDTKIMQPERRHKSRRKSMSSRNVLTTTVAIGGMTCGACTSAVEEGFRELDGLVQFNISLLAERAIIVHDPEKITAAQIAEIVEDRGFDARIISSVEGTSQSSTSTATAYLKIYGVRSKEAATDLEADLKALAGVSSATVNFSTSRTTISHKQSIIGLRTIVEFIEKKGYNALVADSDDNNAQLESLAKTKEIQEWRRAFRFSASFALPVFLISMIIPMFIPILDFGSIHLGMSIWLGDVLCLLLTIPVQFGIGKRFYISAYKSLKHGSPTMDVLVVLGTSAAFFFSVAAMVVSVVSPPHTRPSTVFDTSGMLITFISLGRYMENSAKGQTSKALSNLMSLAPSMATIYTDPIAAAKASEQWDAVDEKTGAGRQSITLNGSEERTIPTELIEVGDIVILRPGDKIPADGTVIRGESYVNESMVTGEPVPILKKKGHVLMAGTVNGEGRVDMIITRAGRDTQLSQIVRLVQEAQTSRAPIQRVADMVAGYFVSIIITLGLATFISWMILSHVLSNPPSIFLSAASGGRIMVCVKLCISVIVFACPCALGLSTPTAVMVGTGVGAGKGILIKGGDALEKATKITHVVFDKTGTLTIGKMSVSKSEILGQWNEEEKLQRLWWTLIGLAEMGSEHPIAKSIVFAAKEHLGLGPDGTLDGSVGDFEAVVGKGIEATVEAAIAPNRQRHRVLIGNLEFLRSQNVSLPESAGAEEDDDFAASTDTLSSPHPNKLPSAGTTIIHTAIDTTYTGKIYLSDTIKHSARATILALKRLGISSSIVTGDSLAPALVVAKVVGIPAKNVHASCKPGDKKAIIEKMQLAKSEGGPGELCAMIGDGINDSPALATASIGIALSSGTDVAMEAASIVLMNAQDLLLVPASLHLSQTIFRRIKANLLWACGYNIIGLPFAMGFFLPWGFHLHPMAAGAAMACSSVSVVMSSLALKWWSKPKWMTVAVLDPTNAHAGDEIRSDGLFSSALGVVKDGFSTARGIFRRRRGDEAAYVPLRDMGEV
;
A
#
# COMPACT_ATOMS: atom_id res chain seq x y z
N MET A 1 66.65 6.43 -30.98
CA MET A 1 67.50 7.31 -30.15
C MET A 1 66.88 7.33 -28.77
N SER A 2 67.38 6.53 -27.81
CA SER A 2 68.64 6.68 -27.02
C SER A 2 68.41 7.61 -25.82
N ALA A 3 68.11 7.16 -24.59
CA ALA A 3 68.62 6.07 -23.74
C ALA A 3 69.90 6.41 -22.95
N SER A 4 69.82 6.30 -21.62
CA SER A 4 70.83 6.61 -20.57
C SER A 4 70.13 6.54 -19.20
N TYR A 5 70.60 6.00 -18.07
CA TYR A 5 71.62 4.99 -17.67
C TYR A 5 70.91 4.15 -16.55
N ALA A 6 71.03 2.82 -16.35
CA ALA A 6 72.16 1.89 -16.32
C ALA A 6 73.06 2.01 -15.04
N PRO A 7 73.60 0.92 -14.45
CA PRO A 7 73.20 -0.51 -14.56
C PRO A 7 73.42 -1.44 -13.32
N LEU A 8 72.59 -2.50 -13.19
CA LEU A 8 72.96 -3.89 -12.79
C LEU A 8 73.53 -4.17 -11.34
N SER A 9 73.74 -5.42 -10.85
CA SER A 9 73.05 -6.75 -10.90
C SER A 9 73.86 -7.80 -10.07
N LYS A 10 73.51 -9.09 -9.81
CA LYS A 10 72.32 -9.96 -10.04
C LYS A 10 72.46 -11.28 -9.24
N GLN A 11 71.36 -11.83 -8.68
CA GLN A 11 71.09 -13.28 -8.48
C GLN A 11 72.06 -14.11 -7.59
N ASN A 12 71.77 -15.34 -7.13
CA ASN A 12 70.58 -16.24 -7.19
C ASN A 12 70.52 -17.05 -5.86
N GLY A 13 69.39 -17.69 -5.52
CA GLY A 13 69.23 -18.43 -4.25
C GLY A 13 68.72 -19.88 -4.37
N HIS A 14 68.75 -20.61 -3.25
CA HIS A 14 68.08 -21.90 -3.02
C HIS A 14 67.63 -22.03 -1.55
N ASN A 15 66.80 -23.03 -1.25
CA ASN A 15 65.92 -23.05 -0.07
C ASN A 15 65.88 -24.44 0.61
N GLU A 16 66.21 -24.50 1.90
CA GLU A 16 66.07 -25.71 2.73
C GLU A 16 65.80 -25.37 4.22
N LYS A 17 65.25 -26.35 4.96
CA LYS A 17 64.84 -26.33 6.38
C LYS A 17 65.19 -27.71 6.99
N PRO A 18 65.38 -27.91 8.32
CA PRO A 18 64.47 -27.44 9.38
C PRO A 18 65.06 -27.25 10.81
N THR A 19 64.17 -27.19 11.83
CA THR A 19 64.36 -27.46 13.29
C THR A 19 65.26 -26.50 14.11
N LYS A 20 64.76 -25.67 15.04
CA LYS A 20 64.30 -25.92 16.46
C LYS A 20 65.22 -25.09 17.41
N MET A 21 64.87 -24.62 18.62
CA MET A 21 63.67 -24.75 19.47
C MET A 21 63.61 -23.63 20.54
N THR A 22 62.41 -23.13 20.91
CA THR A 22 62.05 -22.40 22.18
C THR A 22 62.81 -21.10 22.53
N LYS A 23 62.35 -20.11 23.31
CA LYS A 23 61.09 -19.75 24.03
C LYS A 23 61.19 -18.22 24.34
N ASN A 24 60.20 -17.44 24.78
CA ASN A 24 58.75 -17.61 25.02
C ASN A 24 57.96 -16.83 23.94
N SER A 25 56.81 -16.22 24.27
CA SER A 25 56.01 -15.33 23.42
C SER A 25 55.29 -14.24 24.24
N ASN A 26 55.45 -12.97 23.86
CA ASN A 26 54.48 -11.93 24.22
C ASN A 26 53.21 -12.13 23.36
N ALA A 27 52.04 -11.79 23.91
CA ALA A 27 50.81 -11.70 23.11
C ALA A 27 50.77 -10.36 22.36
N PRO A 28 50.25 -10.32 21.11
CA PRO A 28 50.07 -9.07 20.37
C PRO A 28 48.83 -8.31 20.87
N ILE A 29 48.92 -6.98 20.89
CA ILE A 29 47.79 -6.08 21.14
C ILE A 29 46.84 -6.14 19.93
N THR A 30 45.53 -6.21 20.17
CA THR A 30 44.50 -6.13 19.12
C THR A 30 44.38 -4.70 18.60
N ALA A 31 44.50 -4.51 17.27
CA ALA A 31 44.34 -3.20 16.65
C ALA A 31 42.91 -2.66 16.84
N HIS A 32 42.79 -1.45 17.38
CA HIS A 32 41.53 -0.73 17.46
C HIS A 32 41.25 -0.04 16.12
N MET A 33 40.07 -0.28 15.53
CA MET A 33 39.64 0.47 14.34
C MET A 33 39.02 1.80 14.74
N ALA A 34 39.53 2.89 14.17
CA ALA A 34 38.92 4.20 14.20
C ALA A 34 37.71 4.25 13.26
N THR A 35 36.83 5.24 13.47
CA THR A 35 35.78 5.58 12.52
C THR A 35 36.08 6.97 11.95
N THR A 36 36.13 7.10 10.63
CA THR A 36 36.12 8.41 9.94
C THR A 36 34.79 8.60 9.25
N THR A 37 34.20 9.78 9.40
CA THR A 37 33.01 10.22 8.64
C THR A 37 33.42 11.34 7.70
N LEU A 38 33.08 11.21 6.41
CA LEU A 38 33.35 12.21 5.38
C LEU A 38 32.04 12.65 4.71
N ARG A 39 31.95 13.92 4.31
CA ARG A 39 30.99 14.39 3.29
C ARG A 39 31.56 14.03 1.91
N VAL A 40 30.73 13.51 1.01
CA VAL A 40 31.12 13.05 -0.32
C VAL A 40 30.24 13.72 -1.37
N GLY A 41 30.76 14.78 -1.99
CA GLY A 41 30.04 15.60 -2.96
C GLY A 41 29.94 14.97 -4.35
N GLY A 42 28.90 15.35 -5.11
CA GLY A 42 28.73 14.95 -6.51
C GLY A 42 28.12 13.55 -6.75
N MET A 43 27.69 12.85 -5.70
CA MET A 43 27.01 11.57 -5.84
C MET A 43 25.56 11.75 -6.31
N THR A 44 25.24 11.29 -7.52
CA THR A 44 23.91 11.50 -8.16
C THR A 44 23.03 10.25 -8.22
N CYS A 45 23.57 9.05 -7.96
CA CYS A 45 22.84 7.79 -8.08
C CYS A 45 23.54 6.64 -7.33
N GLY A 46 22.87 5.50 -7.16
CA GLY A 46 23.42 4.32 -6.48
C GLY A 46 24.66 3.69 -7.14
N SER A 47 24.96 4.00 -8.40
CA SER A 47 26.24 3.65 -9.01
C SER A 47 27.40 4.55 -8.58
N CYS A 48 27.13 5.76 -8.10
CA CYS A 48 28.14 6.61 -7.43
C CYS A 48 28.54 5.98 -6.09
N THR A 49 27.57 5.63 -5.23
CA THR A 49 27.88 4.97 -3.94
C THR A 49 28.59 3.64 -4.14
N SER A 50 28.16 2.83 -5.12
CA SER A 50 28.87 1.59 -5.49
C SER A 50 30.31 1.83 -5.96
N SER A 51 30.61 2.97 -6.59
CA SER A 51 31.97 3.34 -7.01
C SER A 51 32.86 3.73 -5.83
N VAL A 52 32.30 4.43 -4.84
CA VAL A 52 32.97 4.80 -3.58
C VAL A 52 33.19 3.57 -2.69
N GLU A 53 32.19 2.70 -2.54
CA GLU A 53 32.33 1.43 -1.81
C GLU A 53 33.38 0.52 -2.47
N ALA A 54 33.39 0.46 -3.81
CA ALA A 54 34.42 -0.23 -4.59
C ALA A 54 35.78 0.52 -4.69
N ALA A 55 35.97 1.63 -3.97
CA ALA A 55 37.30 2.20 -3.71
C ALA A 55 38.02 1.44 -2.59
N PHE A 56 37.27 0.94 -1.61
CA PHE A 56 37.79 0.33 -0.40
C PHE A 56 37.72 -1.20 -0.37
N GLU A 57 37.03 -1.82 -1.33
CA GLU A 57 36.94 -3.27 -1.45
C GLU A 57 38.35 -3.89 -1.68
N LYS A 58 38.84 -4.66 -0.68
CA LYS A 58 40.15 -5.34 -0.61
C LYS A 58 41.35 -4.46 -0.19
N VAL A 59 41.12 -3.29 0.40
CA VAL A 59 42.19 -2.45 0.96
C VAL A 59 42.55 -2.93 2.38
N ASP A 60 43.79 -3.35 2.62
CA ASP A 60 44.21 -3.88 3.92
C ASP A 60 44.27 -2.79 5.00
N GLY A 61 43.46 -2.96 6.04
CA GLY A 61 43.25 -1.96 7.09
C GLY A 61 41.88 -1.29 7.05
N VAL A 62 41.07 -1.48 5.99
CA VAL A 62 39.66 -1.06 6.01
C VAL A 62 38.78 -2.19 6.55
N GLY A 63 37.88 -1.83 7.46
CA GLY A 63 36.84 -2.70 8.01
C GLY A 63 35.52 -2.53 7.27
N ASN A 64 34.51 -1.99 7.97
CA ASN A 64 33.20 -1.71 7.37
C ASN A 64 33.18 -0.34 6.66
N VAL A 65 32.52 -0.29 5.51
CA VAL A 65 32.32 0.92 4.68
C VAL A 65 30.84 1.04 4.39
N THR A 66 30.28 2.23 4.52
CA THR A 66 28.86 2.49 4.23
C THR A 66 28.71 3.89 3.65
N VAL A 67 28.16 3.98 2.42
CA VAL A 67 28.02 5.25 1.70
C VAL A 67 26.54 5.61 1.55
N SER A 68 26.11 6.68 2.22
CA SER A 68 24.76 7.22 2.13
C SER A 68 24.67 8.23 0.99
N LEU A 69 23.99 7.86 -0.09
CA LEU A 69 23.61 8.78 -1.16
C LEU A 69 22.73 9.93 -0.63
N ILE A 70 21.81 9.61 0.29
CA ILE A 70 20.78 10.53 0.79
C ILE A 70 21.39 11.65 1.64
N MET A 71 22.45 11.34 2.40
CA MET A 71 23.11 12.30 3.30
C MET A 71 24.39 12.91 2.72
N GLU A 72 24.78 12.55 1.49
CA GLU A 72 26.10 12.82 0.90
C GLU A 72 27.26 12.50 1.88
N ARG A 73 27.21 11.33 2.54
CA ARG A 73 28.18 10.92 3.57
C ARG A 73 28.74 9.52 3.35
N ALA A 74 30.03 9.34 3.60
CA ALA A 74 30.66 8.03 3.76
C ALA A 74 31.11 7.84 5.22
N VAL A 75 30.78 6.68 5.81
CA VAL A 75 31.26 6.26 7.14
C VAL A 75 32.18 5.06 6.93
N ILE A 76 33.44 5.19 7.34
CA ILE A 76 34.50 4.23 7.06
C ILE A 76 35.20 3.87 8.37
N GLN A 77 35.18 2.59 8.71
CA GLN A 77 35.96 2.03 9.81
C GLN A 77 37.30 1.55 9.28
N HIS A 78 38.40 1.93 9.93
CA HIS A 78 39.76 1.62 9.47
C HIS A 78 40.73 1.50 10.64
N ASP A 79 41.83 0.78 10.42
CA ASP A 79 42.99 0.75 11.33
C ASP A 79 43.83 2.02 11.10
N PRO A 80 43.85 2.99 12.04
CA PRO A 80 44.53 4.27 11.87
C PRO A 80 46.07 4.15 11.81
N ILE A 81 46.62 2.97 12.11
CA ILE A 81 48.06 2.66 11.98
C ILE A 81 48.39 2.23 10.54
N LYS A 82 47.42 1.67 9.81
CA LYS A 82 47.58 1.23 8.41
C LYS A 82 47.17 2.30 7.40
N ILE A 83 46.10 3.04 7.68
CA ILE A 83 45.46 3.98 6.75
C ILE A 83 45.12 5.26 7.51
N SER A 84 45.40 6.42 6.93
CA SER A 84 45.03 7.71 7.55
C SER A 84 43.66 8.20 7.08
N ALA A 85 43.02 9.05 7.88
CA ALA A 85 41.76 9.70 7.49
C ALA A 85 41.90 10.57 6.22
N ALA A 86 43.08 11.18 6.00
CA ALA A 86 43.39 11.92 4.78
C ALA A 86 43.48 10.98 3.57
N THR A 87 44.19 9.85 3.70
CA THR A 87 44.27 8.82 2.65
C THR A 87 42.89 8.26 2.26
N ILE A 88 41.94 8.23 3.20
CA ILE A 88 40.55 7.84 2.93
C ILE A 88 39.80 8.92 2.13
N ALA A 89 40.08 10.21 2.34
CA ALA A 89 39.56 11.29 1.49
C ALA A 89 40.17 11.21 0.09
N ASP A 90 41.49 11.12 -0.02
CA ASP A 90 42.24 10.99 -1.29
C ASP A 90 41.65 9.87 -2.18
N MET A 91 41.35 8.70 -1.59
CA MET A 91 40.78 7.53 -2.28
C MET A 91 39.33 7.72 -2.79
N ILE A 92 38.61 8.73 -2.30
CA ILE A 92 37.28 9.12 -2.78
C ILE A 92 37.41 10.16 -3.90
N GLU A 93 38.36 11.10 -3.77
CA GLU A 93 38.69 12.07 -4.82
C GLU A 93 39.26 11.40 -6.08
N ASP A 94 40.08 10.36 -5.91
CA ASP A 94 40.54 9.45 -6.98
C ASP A 94 39.39 8.76 -7.75
N ARG A 95 38.16 8.75 -7.21
CA ARG A 95 36.94 8.26 -7.87
C ARG A 95 36.07 9.36 -8.47
N GLY A 96 36.50 10.62 -8.39
CA GLY A 96 35.81 11.78 -8.95
C GLY A 96 34.71 12.37 -8.06
N PHE A 97 34.81 12.20 -6.74
CA PHE A 97 33.87 12.76 -5.76
C PHE A 97 34.63 13.58 -4.71
N GLU A 98 34.18 14.80 -4.42
CA GLU A 98 34.82 15.72 -3.45
C GLU A 98 34.69 15.17 -2.02
N ALA A 99 35.77 15.13 -1.22
CA ALA A 99 35.78 14.42 0.07
C ALA A 99 36.22 15.29 1.27
N GLU A 100 35.28 15.78 2.07
CA GLU A 100 35.56 16.58 3.27
C GLU A 100 35.44 15.74 4.55
N ILE A 101 36.49 15.66 5.37
CA ILE A 101 36.47 14.91 6.64
C ILE A 101 35.65 15.68 7.69
N LEU A 102 34.51 15.13 8.11
CA LEU A 102 33.63 15.72 9.12
C LEU A 102 34.04 15.33 10.55
N SER A 103 34.53 14.09 10.74
CA SER A 103 35.03 13.61 12.02
C SER A 103 35.97 12.41 11.84
N SER A 104 36.95 12.27 12.72
CA SER A 104 37.83 11.10 12.79
C SER A 104 38.37 10.93 14.21
N ASP A 105 38.12 9.77 14.82
CA ASP A 105 38.56 9.51 16.19
C ASP A 105 40.06 9.20 16.25
N THR A 106 40.82 10.06 16.93
CA THR A 106 42.21 9.81 17.32
C THR A 106 42.41 10.17 18.80
N LEU A 107 43.31 9.45 19.47
CA LEU A 107 43.50 9.54 20.92
C LEU A 107 43.99 10.92 21.37
N GLN A 108 43.24 11.55 22.27
CA GLN A 108 43.73 12.67 23.09
C GLN A 108 44.01 12.20 24.53
N SER A 109 45.01 12.82 25.16
CA SER A 109 45.61 12.39 26.42
C SER A 109 44.84 12.84 27.66
N THR A 110 44.69 11.93 28.62
CA THR A 110 44.26 12.21 30.01
C THR A 110 45.33 12.94 30.82
N PRO A 111 44.94 13.84 31.73
CA PRO A 111 45.73 14.24 32.89
C PRO A 111 45.13 13.73 34.22
N ASP A 112 45.84 12.80 34.85
CA ASP A 112 46.01 12.45 36.28
C ASP A 112 44.87 12.49 37.35
N GLU A 113 45.10 11.69 38.41
CA GLU A 113 44.23 11.44 39.56
C GLU A 113 44.53 12.33 40.79
N SER A 114 43.49 12.75 41.53
CA SER A 114 43.46 13.20 42.95
C SER A 114 42.02 13.69 43.24
N ASP A 115 41.29 13.33 44.31
CA ASP A 115 41.52 12.52 45.53
C ASP A 115 40.36 11.47 45.67
N MET A 116 40.13 10.65 46.71
CA MET A 116 40.63 10.56 48.10
C MET A 116 40.54 9.11 48.64
N GLU A 117 41.14 8.84 49.81
CA GLU A 117 41.29 7.52 50.44
C GLU A 117 40.03 6.91 51.09
N LEU A 118 39.88 5.59 50.90
CA LEU A 118 39.73 4.57 51.96
C LEU A 118 39.34 5.02 53.38
N LEU A 119 38.12 4.66 53.83
CA LEU A 119 37.85 3.72 54.95
C LEU A 119 36.44 3.87 55.55
N ALA A 120 35.60 2.83 55.41
CA ALA A 120 34.56 2.46 56.39
C ALA A 120 34.09 1.02 56.16
N SER A 121 33.78 0.30 57.24
CA SER A 121 32.77 -0.77 57.22
C SER A 121 31.38 -0.12 57.07
N GLY A 122 30.35 -0.77 56.52
CA GLY A 122 30.17 -2.20 56.33
C GLY A 122 29.23 -2.75 57.41
N ASP A 123 27.94 -2.62 57.16
CA ASP A 123 26.84 -3.19 57.94
C ASP A 123 25.79 -3.78 56.97
N GLU A 124 25.00 -4.74 57.45
CA GLU A 124 23.90 -5.37 56.71
C GLU A 124 22.59 -4.64 57.07
N GLU A 125 21.90 -4.02 56.10
CA GLU A 125 20.55 -3.48 56.30
C GLU A 125 19.51 -4.34 55.58
N GLU A 126 18.45 -4.70 56.31
CA GLU A 126 17.36 -5.56 55.85
C GLU A 126 16.36 -4.78 54.98
N GLU A 127 15.83 -5.38 53.91
CA GLU A 127 14.75 -4.76 53.13
C GLU A 127 13.44 -4.68 53.94
N GLU A 128 13.20 -3.57 54.65
CA GLU A 128 11.93 -3.33 55.32
C GLU A 128 10.76 -3.33 54.32
N ALA A 129 9.75 -4.16 54.58
CA ALA A 129 8.58 -4.27 53.72
C ALA A 129 7.70 -3.01 53.79
N ILE A 130 7.78 -2.16 52.76
CA ILE A 130 6.96 -0.93 52.64
C ILE A 130 5.48 -1.30 52.50
N ASN A 131 4.65 -0.83 53.44
CA ASN A 131 3.22 -1.20 53.53
C ASN A 131 2.34 -0.25 52.69
N MET A 132 2.55 -0.29 51.37
CA MET A 132 1.79 0.48 50.39
C MET A 132 0.30 0.09 50.35
N ALA A 133 -0.57 1.09 50.34
CA ALA A 133 -2.00 0.94 50.09
C ALA A 133 -2.46 1.89 48.98
N THR A 134 -3.42 1.43 48.18
CA THR A 134 -4.15 2.25 47.21
C THR A 134 -5.54 2.55 47.74
N THR A 135 -5.79 3.81 48.10
CA THR A 135 -7.07 4.29 48.63
C THR A 135 -7.83 5.05 47.55
N THR A 136 -9.10 4.73 47.37
CA THR A 136 -10.03 5.44 46.48
C THR A 136 -11.07 6.16 47.32
N LEU A 137 -11.24 7.47 47.08
CA LEU A 137 -12.27 8.29 47.71
C LEU A 137 -13.26 8.82 46.67
N SER A 138 -14.50 9.06 47.08
CA SER A 138 -15.43 9.96 46.38
C SER A 138 -15.16 11.39 46.84
N VAL A 139 -15.18 12.36 45.93
CA VAL A 139 -14.98 13.79 46.23
C VAL A 139 -16.11 14.60 45.58
N GLY A 140 -17.03 15.09 46.41
CA GLY A 140 -18.20 15.86 46.00
C GLY A 140 -17.92 17.35 45.80
N GLY A 141 -18.79 18.03 45.05
CA GLY A 141 -18.76 19.50 44.89
C GLY A 141 -17.76 20.06 43.86
N MET A 142 -16.95 19.22 43.21
CA MET A 142 -16.06 19.68 42.13
C MET A 142 -16.83 20.05 40.86
N THR A 143 -16.64 21.28 40.37
CA THR A 143 -17.39 21.79 39.20
C THR A 143 -16.51 22.21 38.01
N CYS A 144 -15.21 22.43 38.21
CA CYS A 144 -14.27 22.75 37.12
C CYS A 144 -12.83 22.32 37.44
N GLY A 145 -11.92 22.43 36.46
CA GLY A 145 -10.50 22.07 36.61
C GLY A 145 -9.72 22.90 37.64
N ALA A 146 -10.26 24.03 38.12
CA ALA A 146 -9.69 24.74 39.26
C ALA A 146 -9.93 23.99 40.58
N CYS A 147 -11.07 23.27 40.71
CA CYS A 147 -11.35 22.42 41.88
C CYS A 147 -10.34 21.26 41.97
N THR A 148 -10.10 20.55 40.87
CA THR A 148 -9.10 19.46 40.85
C THR A 148 -7.70 19.98 41.16
N SER A 149 -7.32 21.13 40.60
CA SER A 149 -6.03 21.79 40.85
C SER A 149 -5.85 22.18 42.33
N ALA A 150 -6.92 22.57 43.03
CA ALA A 150 -6.88 22.92 44.45
C ALA A 150 -6.62 21.66 45.32
N VAL A 151 -7.32 20.56 45.04
CA VAL A 151 -7.13 19.29 45.78
C VAL A 151 -5.76 18.68 45.47
N GLU A 152 -5.33 18.64 44.20
CA GLU A 152 -3.97 18.21 43.82
C GLU A 152 -2.87 19.06 44.50
N GLY A 153 -3.11 20.36 44.66
CA GLY A 153 -2.21 21.27 45.35
C GLY A 153 -1.99 20.93 46.82
N ALA A 154 -3.03 20.46 47.53
CA ALA A 154 -2.95 20.11 48.95
C ALA A 154 -2.06 18.89 49.22
N PHE A 155 -2.14 17.85 48.39
CA PHE A 155 -1.39 16.61 48.58
C PHE A 155 0.06 16.66 48.09
N LYS A 156 0.45 17.69 47.33
CA LYS A 156 1.76 17.79 46.68
C LYS A 156 2.97 17.86 47.62
N ASN A 157 2.76 18.25 48.89
CA ASN A 157 3.81 18.42 49.90
C ASN A 157 3.66 17.46 51.10
N ILE A 158 2.81 16.45 51.02
CA ILE A 158 2.49 15.56 52.15
C ILE A 158 3.35 14.28 52.09
N ALA A 159 4.20 14.11 53.11
CA ALA A 159 5.07 12.94 53.23
C ALA A 159 4.25 11.64 53.41
N GLY A 160 4.68 10.56 52.74
CA GLY A 160 4.00 9.26 52.76
C GLY A 160 3.08 8.99 51.56
N ILE A 161 2.93 9.95 50.62
CA ILE A 161 2.17 9.77 49.37
C ILE A 161 3.14 9.56 48.21
N LYS A 162 2.86 8.55 47.38
CA LYS A 162 3.65 8.16 46.21
C LYS A 162 3.01 8.63 44.90
N SER A 163 1.69 8.54 44.79
CA SER A 163 0.93 9.07 43.66
C SER A 163 -0.45 9.54 44.09
N PHE A 164 -0.93 10.58 43.42
CA PHE A 164 -2.26 11.17 43.60
C PHE A 164 -2.86 11.39 42.21
N SER A 165 -4.14 11.06 42.02
CA SER A 165 -4.88 11.36 40.80
C SER A 165 -6.35 11.63 41.12
N ILE A 166 -6.92 12.71 40.57
CA ILE A 166 -8.33 13.07 40.76
C ILE A 166 -9.05 13.19 39.43
N SER A 167 -10.29 12.72 39.38
CA SER A 167 -11.10 12.62 38.18
C SER A 167 -12.45 13.30 38.38
N LEU A 168 -12.58 14.52 37.84
CA LEU A 168 -13.82 15.30 37.88
C LEU A 168 -14.99 14.58 37.18
N LEU A 169 -14.71 13.83 36.09
CA LEU A 169 -15.72 13.05 35.36
C LEU A 169 -16.27 11.84 36.13
N SER A 170 -15.67 11.46 37.26
CA SER A 170 -16.11 10.32 38.08
C SER A 170 -16.23 10.62 39.57
N GLU A 171 -16.09 11.90 39.94
CA GLU A 171 -16.16 12.43 41.32
C GLU A 171 -15.29 11.62 42.30
N ARG A 172 -14.06 11.28 41.88
CA ARG A 172 -13.16 10.38 42.63
C ARG A 172 -11.71 10.84 42.67
N ALA A 173 -11.06 10.59 43.80
CA ALA A 173 -9.61 10.64 43.97
C ALA A 173 -9.05 9.23 44.22
N ILE A 174 -7.86 8.95 43.70
CA ILE A 174 -7.11 7.71 43.91
C ILE A 174 -5.71 8.09 44.39
N LEU A 175 -5.29 7.51 45.52
CA LEU A 175 -3.99 7.77 46.14
C LEU A 175 -3.24 6.46 46.39
N GLU A 176 -1.96 6.40 46.05
CA GLU A 176 -1.02 5.42 46.60
C GLU A 176 -0.27 6.07 47.76
N HIS A 177 -0.40 5.51 48.97
CA HIS A 177 0.25 6.02 50.18
C HIS A 177 0.80 4.88 51.05
N ASP A 178 1.71 5.21 51.97
CA ASP A 178 2.04 4.30 53.07
C ASP A 178 0.89 4.29 54.09
N SER A 179 0.35 3.10 54.36
CA SER A 179 -0.75 2.88 55.30
C SER A 179 -0.39 3.10 56.77
N LYS A 180 0.91 3.22 57.11
CA LYS A 180 1.40 3.58 58.44
C LYS A 180 1.57 5.10 58.63
N MET A 181 1.82 5.86 57.56
CA MET A 181 2.04 7.31 57.64
C MET A 181 0.77 8.13 57.40
N LEU A 182 -0.12 7.68 56.52
CA LEU A 182 -1.47 8.23 56.37
C LEU A 182 -2.51 7.12 56.51
N THR A 183 -3.57 7.39 57.26
CA THR A 183 -4.78 6.56 57.24
C THR A 183 -5.75 7.05 56.16
N PRO A 184 -6.60 6.18 55.58
CA PRO A 184 -7.62 6.57 54.60
C PRO A 184 -8.55 7.69 55.10
N GLU A 185 -8.88 7.68 56.38
CA GLU A 185 -9.74 8.68 57.03
C GLU A 185 -9.06 10.05 57.07
N ARG A 186 -7.76 10.10 57.41
CA ARG A 186 -7.01 11.36 57.43
C ARG A 186 -6.83 11.95 56.02
N ILE A 187 -6.85 11.10 54.99
CA ILE A 187 -6.86 11.55 53.58
C ILE A 187 -8.22 12.17 53.21
N ALA A 188 -9.33 11.65 53.75
CA ALA A 188 -10.65 12.28 53.57
C ALA A 188 -10.72 13.65 54.27
N GLU A 189 -10.30 13.73 55.54
CA GLU A 189 -10.23 14.99 56.31
C GLU A 189 -9.39 16.06 55.57
N LEU A 190 -8.29 15.68 54.92
CA LEU A 190 -7.44 16.58 54.14
C LEU A 190 -8.09 17.10 52.84
N ILE A 191 -9.15 16.47 52.33
CA ILE A 191 -9.96 16.98 51.20
C ILE A 191 -11.09 17.89 51.72
N GLU A 192 -11.65 17.56 52.89
CA GLU A 192 -12.64 18.39 53.57
C GLU A 192 -12.03 19.72 54.07
N ASP A 193 -10.78 19.70 54.56
CA ASP A 193 -9.98 20.89 54.89
C ASP A 193 -9.76 21.84 53.68
N VAL A 194 -9.86 21.33 52.44
CA VAL A 194 -9.80 22.10 51.18
C VAL A 194 -11.18 22.61 50.74
N GLY A 195 -12.26 22.14 51.39
CA GLY A 195 -13.64 22.58 51.13
C GLY A 195 -14.46 21.67 50.23
N PHE A 196 -14.08 20.38 50.06
CA PHE A 196 -14.82 19.40 49.27
C PHE A 196 -15.22 18.19 50.13
N GLU A 197 -16.48 17.74 50.04
CA GLU A 197 -16.96 16.57 50.79
C GLU A 197 -16.24 15.29 50.34
N ALA A 198 -15.68 14.50 51.25
CA ALA A 198 -14.88 13.32 50.91
C ALA A 198 -15.28 12.06 51.68
N SER A 199 -15.37 10.93 50.99
CA SER A 199 -15.63 9.64 51.65
C SER A 199 -14.77 8.51 51.06
N VAL A 200 -14.27 7.62 51.93
CA VAL A 200 -13.46 6.47 51.52
C VAL A 200 -14.36 5.40 50.89
N VAL A 201 -14.08 5.04 49.64
CA VAL A 201 -14.87 4.08 48.83
C VAL A 201 -14.23 2.69 48.83
N ASP A 202 -12.90 2.62 48.77
CA ASP A 202 -12.12 1.37 48.74
C ASP A 202 -10.70 1.64 49.26
N THR A 203 -10.06 0.64 49.88
CA THR A 203 -8.67 0.71 50.35
C THR A 203 -8.01 -0.65 50.18
N LYS A 204 -7.06 -0.74 49.25
CA LYS A 204 -6.36 -1.99 48.92
C LYS A 204 -4.92 -1.93 49.41
N ILE A 205 -4.66 -2.62 50.52
CA ILE A 205 -3.30 -2.85 51.01
C ILE A 205 -2.62 -3.88 50.08
N MET A 206 -1.43 -3.55 49.57
CA MET A 206 -0.69 -4.44 48.67
C MET A 206 0.03 -5.55 49.46
N GLN A 207 -0.59 -6.73 49.58
CA GLN A 207 0.09 -7.93 50.09
C GLN A 207 0.72 -8.75 48.94
N PRO A 208 1.93 -9.30 49.11
CA PRO A 208 2.62 -10.11 48.10
C PRO A 208 2.11 -11.56 48.09
N GLU A 209 0.87 -11.79 47.62
CA GLU A 209 0.26 -13.13 47.62
C GLU A 209 0.76 -14.07 46.51
N ARG A 210 0.88 -15.35 46.88
CA ARG A 210 1.19 -16.46 45.96
C ARG A 210 -0.09 -17.08 45.38
N ARG A 211 -0.01 -17.59 44.16
CA ARG A 211 -1.12 -18.25 43.43
C ARG A 211 -1.87 -19.29 44.28
N HIS A 212 -3.19 -19.18 44.41
CA HIS A 212 -4.09 -20.23 43.89
C HIS A 212 -5.55 -19.78 43.63
N LYS A 213 -6.33 -20.66 42.99
CA LYS A 213 -7.61 -20.35 42.32
C LYS A 213 -8.81 -20.20 43.27
N SER A 214 -9.66 -19.19 43.01
CA SER A 214 -11.11 -19.27 43.25
C SER A 214 -11.89 -18.52 42.17
N ARG A 215 -13.21 -18.71 42.12
CA ARG A 215 -14.06 -18.50 40.93
C ARG A 215 -15.20 -17.51 41.19
N ARG A 216 -15.12 -16.29 40.64
CA ARG A 216 -16.25 -15.38 40.44
C ARG A 216 -16.23 -14.77 39.04
N LYS A 217 -17.38 -14.27 38.58
CA LYS A 217 -17.73 -14.13 37.16
C LYS A 217 -18.23 -12.72 36.85
N SER A 218 -17.37 -11.91 36.23
CA SER A 218 -17.70 -10.62 35.62
C SER A 218 -17.01 -10.52 34.25
N MET A 219 -17.62 -9.81 33.30
CA MET A 219 -17.07 -9.67 31.96
C MET A 219 -15.89 -8.70 31.96
N SER A 220 -14.67 -9.21 31.79
CA SER A 220 -13.50 -8.40 31.44
C SER A 220 -13.51 -8.11 29.94
N SER A 221 -12.95 -6.95 29.56
CA SER A 221 -12.38 -6.76 28.22
C SER A 221 -11.34 -7.85 27.96
N ARG A 222 -11.29 -8.39 26.73
CA ARG A 222 -10.21 -9.27 26.31
C ARG A 222 -8.97 -8.43 26.04
N ASN A 223 -7.87 -8.74 26.71
CA ASN A 223 -6.56 -8.33 26.23
C ASN A 223 -6.24 -9.16 24.98
N VAL A 224 -5.67 -8.53 23.97
CA VAL A 224 -5.36 -9.15 22.68
C VAL A 224 -3.90 -8.87 22.37
N LEU A 225 -3.14 -9.89 22.00
CA LEU A 225 -1.72 -9.80 21.69
C LEU A 225 -1.50 -9.99 20.19
N THR A 226 -0.75 -9.09 19.56
CA THR A 226 -0.32 -9.21 18.16
C THR A 226 1.11 -9.75 18.15
N THR A 227 1.27 -10.99 17.72
CA THR A 227 2.56 -11.69 17.61
C THR A 227 2.95 -11.84 16.15
N THR A 228 4.18 -11.42 15.81
CA THR A 228 4.77 -11.58 14.48
C THR A 228 5.83 -12.66 14.51
N VAL A 229 5.71 -13.66 13.64
CA VAL A 229 6.60 -14.84 13.57
C VAL A 229 7.23 -14.90 12.18
N ALA A 230 8.54 -15.01 12.09
CA ALA A 230 9.26 -15.43 10.88
C ALA A 230 9.07 -16.94 10.69
N ILE A 231 8.77 -17.37 9.46
CA ILE A 231 8.48 -18.75 9.10
C ILE A 231 9.39 -19.17 7.95
N GLY A 232 10.48 -19.83 8.29
CA GLY A 232 11.50 -20.31 7.37
C GLY A 232 11.03 -21.48 6.51
N GLY A 233 11.47 -21.50 5.25
CA GLY A 233 11.27 -22.63 4.34
C GLY A 233 9.92 -22.70 3.62
N MET A 234 9.05 -21.68 3.75
CA MET A 234 7.85 -21.57 2.91
C MET A 234 8.24 -21.28 1.45
N THR A 235 7.84 -22.12 0.49
CA THR A 235 8.18 -21.92 -0.93
C THR A 235 6.98 -21.69 -1.85
N CYS A 236 5.75 -21.97 -1.40
CA CYS A 236 4.56 -21.89 -2.25
C CYS A 236 3.26 -21.68 -1.47
N GLY A 237 2.14 -21.53 -2.20
CA GLY A 237 0.80 -21.40 -1.63
C GLY A 237 0.43 -22.57 -0.70
N ALA A 238 0.78 -23.80 -1.06
CA ALA A 238 0.51 -24.99 -0.23
C ALA A 238 1.21 -24.94 1.13
N CYS A 239 2.46 -24.45 1.21
CA CYS A 239 3.16 -24.27 2.48
C CYS A 239 2.37 -23.35 3.43
N THR A 240 1.97 -22.17 2.94
CA THR A 240 1.17 -21.24 3.74
C THR A 240 -0.21 -21.78 4.10
N SER A 241 -0.83 -22.61 3.26
CA SER A 241 -2.11 -23.26 3.59
C SER A 241 -1.94 -24.32 4.69
N ALA A 242 -0.86 -25.10 4.66
CA ALA A 242 -0.55 -26.07 5.70
C ALA A 242 -0.31 -25.41 7.07
N VAL A 243 0.21 -24.17 7.09
CA VAL A 243 0.29 -23.35 8.31
C VAL A 243 -1.07 -22.72 8.66
N GLU A 244 -1.81 -22.11 7.73
CA GLU A 244 -3.15 -21.53 7.97
C GLU A 244 -4.12 -22.57 8.59
N GLU A 245 -4.05 -23.82 8.10
CA GLU A 245 -4.79 -24.98 8.59
C GLU A 245 -4.27 -25.55 9.93
N GLY A 246 -3.16 -25.01 10.45
CA GLY A 246 -2.72 -25.19 11.85
C GLY A 246 -3.47 -24.31 12.83
N PHE A 247 -3.99 -23.17 12.36
CA PHE A 247 -4.59 -22.14 13.21
C PHE A 247 -6.13 -22.08 13.15
N ARG A 248 -6.76 -22.65 12.11
CA ARG A 248 -8.23 -22.57 11.89
C ARG A 248 -9.13 -23.10 13.02
N GLU A 249 -8.65 -24.05 13.82
CA GLU A 249 -9.46 -24.69 14.87
C GLU A 249 -9.01 -24.32 16.30
N LEU A 250 -8.11 -23.33 16.44
CA LEU A 250 -7.55 -22.95 17.73
C LEU A 250 -8.38 -21.86 18.43
N ASP A 251 -9.03 -22.25 19.53
CA ASP A 251 -9.83 -21.37 20.36
C ASP A 251 -8.94 -20.33 21.07
N GLY A 252 -9.12 -19.05 20.73
CA GLY A 252 -8.30 -17.92 21.19
C GLY A 252 -7.64 -17.13 20.07
N LEU A 253 -7.65 -17.64 18.84
CA LEU A 253 -7.25 -16.86 17.67
C LEU A 253 -8.30 -15.81 17.30
N VAL A 254 -7.86 -14.56 17.07
CA VAL A 254 -8.72 -13.46 16.62
C VAL A 254 -8.51 -13.19 15.12
N GLN A 255 -7.26 -13.15 14.67
CA GLN A 255 -6.90 -12.93 13.26
C GLN A 255 -5.57 -13.62 12.95
N PHE A 256 -5.47 -14.24 11.77
CA PHE A 256 -4.24 -14.85 11.26
C PHE A 256 -4.01 -14.36 9.83
N ASN A 257 -2.82 -13.83 9.56
CA ASN A 257 -2.41 -13.37 8.23
C ASN A 257 -0.98 -13.84 7.93
N ILE A 258 -0.76 -14.49 6.78
CA ILE A 258 0.52 -15.11 6.43
C ILE A 258 1.04 -14.64 5.06
N SER A 259 2.18 -13.96 5.08
CA SER A 259 2.84 -13.44 3.89
C SER A 259 3.97 -14.37 3.46
N LEU A 260 3.75 -15.05 2.33
CA LEU A 260 4.79 -15.82 1.65
C LEU A 260 5.93 -14.92 1.14
N LEU A 261 5.65 -13.66 0.83
CA LEU A 261 6.64 -12.70 0.31
C LEU A 261 7.57 -12.16 1.39
N ALA A 262 7.07 -12.01 2.63
CA ALA A 262 7.85 -11.52 3.76
C ALA A 262 8.42 -12.63 4.66
N GLU A 263 8.19 -13.90 4.31
CA GLU A 263 8.48 -15.09 5.12
C GLU A 263 7.98 -14.97 6.57
N ARG A 264 6.76 -14.43 6.76
CA ARG A 264 6.20 -14.09 8.08
C ARG A 264 4.71 -14.36 8.21
N ALA A 265 4.25 -14.62 9.43
CA ALA A 265 2.86 -14.51 9.86
C ALA A 265 2.69 -13.41 10.92
N ILE A 266 1.55 -12.72 10.85
CA ILE A 266 1.05 -11.78 11.87
C ILE A 266 -0.20 -12.41 12.46
N ILE A 267 -0.19 -12.61 13.77
CA ILE A 267 -1.12 -13.49 14.49
C ILE A 267 -1.65 -12.72 15.68
N VAL A 268 -2.93 -12.39 15.66
CA VAL A 268 -3.65 -11.64 16.68
C VAL A 268 -4.43 -12.65 17.51
N HIS A 269 -4.15 -12.73 18.80
CA HIS A 269 -4.63 -13.82 19.66
C HIS A 269 -4.88 -13.38 21.11
N ASP A 270 -5.64 -14.19 21.84
CA ASP A 270 -5.88 -14.05 23.28
C ASP A 270 -4.74 -14.74 24.06
N PRO A 271 -3.86 -13.97 24.75
CA PRO A 271 -2.65 -14.52 25.37
C PRO A 271 -2.93 -15.43 26.58
N GLU A 272 -4.15 -15.42 27.13
CA GLU A 272 -4.56 -16.38 28.18
C GLU A 272 -4.88 -17.77 27.60
N LYS A 273 -5.22 -17.83 26.31
CA LYS A 273 -5.58 -19.08 25.61
C LYS A 273 -4.46 -19.67 24.79
N ILE A 274 -3.72 -18.82 24.07
CA ILE A 274 -2.65 -19.22 23.15
C ILE A 274 -1.44 -18.34 23.46
N THR A 275 -0.28 -18.93 23.75
CA THR A 275 0.95 -18.15 23.99
C THR A 275 1.76 -17.96 22.72
N ALA A 276 2.58 -16.90 22.67
CA ALA A 276 3.48 -16.65 21.55
C ALA A 276 4.47 -17.81 21.29
N ALA A 277 4.85 -18.56 22.33
CA ALA A 277 5.68 -19.76 22.22
C ALA A 277 4.94 -20.92 21.53
N GLN A 278 3.71 -21.22 21.97
CA GLN A 278 2.87 -22.24 21.33
C GLN A 278 2.59 -21.91 19.86
N ILE A 279 2.46 -20.63 19.50
CA ILE A 279 2.30 -20.20 18.10
C ILE A 279 3.53 -20.57 17.25
N ALA A 280 4.75 -20.49 17.79
CA ALA A 280 5.94 -20.97 17.09
C ALA A 280 5.94 -22.51 17.00
N GLU A 281 5.62 -23.20 18.10
CA GLU A 281 5.51 -24.67 18.18
C GLU A 281 4.51 -25.23 17.14
N ILE A 282 3.32 -24.62 16.99
CA ILE A 282 2.31 -25.00 15.97
C ILE A 282 2.85 -24.85 14.53
N VAL A 283 3.72 -23.87 14.28
CA VAL A 283 4.36 -23.68 12.97
C VAL A 283 5.44 -24.76 12.72
N GLU A 284 6.19 -25.12 13.76
CA GLU A 284 7.22 -26.16 13.73
C GLU A 284 6.63 -27.58 13.62
N ASP A 285 5.47 -27.84 14.23
CA ASP A 285 4.68 -29.07 14.07
C ASP A 285 4.18 -29.25 12.62
N ARG A 286 3.84 -28.15 11.94
CA ARG A 286 3.57 -28.16 10.48
C ARG A 286 4.86 -28.25 9.64
N GLY A 287 6.02 -28.25 10.30
CA GLY A 287 7.33 -28.57 9.75
C GLY A 287 8.17 -27.36 9.33
N PHE A 288 7.72 -26.13 9.58
CA PHE A 288 8.38 -24.90 9.13
C PHE A 288 9.19 -24.27 10.26
N ASP A 289 10.38 -23.75 9.96
CA ASP A 289 11.31 -23.23 10.97
C ASP A 289 10.73 -21.92 11.56
N ALA A 290 10.39 -21.86 12.85
CA ALA A 290 9.68 -20.71 13.43
C ALA A 290 10.59 -19.81 14.28
N ARG A 291 10.40 -18.49 14.17
CA ARG A 291 11.06 -17.53 15.09
C ARG A 291 10.18 -16.32 15.36
N ILE A 292 9.81 -16.13 16.62
CA ILE A 292 9.12 -14.92 17.08
C ILE A 292 10.03 -13.70 16.81
N ILE A 293 9.49 -12.69 16.12
CA ILE A 293 10.14 -11.41 15.86
C ILE A 293 9.74 -10.40 16.95
N SER A 294 8.44 -10.33 17.24
CA SER A 294 7.86 -9.41 18.21
C SER A 294 6.52 -9.94 18.71
N SER A 295 6.16 -9.57 19.93
CA SER A 295 4.82 -9.68 20.50
C SER A 295 4.49 -8.34 21.13
N VAL A 296 3.39 -7.72 20.71
CA VAL A 296 2.96 -6.39 21.15
C VAL A 296 1.53 -6.48 21.64
N GLU A 297 1.23 -5.84 22.77
CA GLU A 297 -0.15 -5.76 23.27
C GLU A 297 -0.99 -4.88 22.34
N GLY A 298 -2.04 -5.47 21.79
CA GLY A 298 -3.03 -4.81 20.97
C GLY A 298 -3.97 -3.98 21.84
N THR A 299 -3.49 -2.83 22.31
CA THR A 299 -4.37 -1.79 22.87
C THR A 299 -5.47 -1.49 21.86
N SER A 300 -6.73 -1.75 22.25
CA SER A 300 -7.89 -1.28 21.49
C SER A 300 -7.78 0.23 21.30
N GLN A 301 -8.03 0.73 20.09
CA GLN A 301 -7.78 2.13 19.71
C GLN A 301 -8.51 3.11 20.65
N SER A 302 -7.78 3.68 21.61
CA SER A 302 -8.31 4.56 22.64
C SER A 302 -7.34 5.73 22.90
N SER A 303 -7.45 6.73 22.02
CA SER A 303 -7.18 8.15 22.31
C SER A 303 -5.96 8.49 23.20
N THR A 304 -4.80 7.87 22.96
CA THR A 304 -3.51 8.32 23.52
C THR A 304 -2.42 8.22 22.45
N SER A 305 -1.83 9.37 22.11
CA SER A 305 -0.96 9.60 20.95
C SER A 305 0.48 9.07 21.14
N THR A 306 0.62 7.78 21.42
CA THR A 306 1.92 7.12 21.62
C THR A 306 2.32 6.34 20.36
N ALA A 307 3.39 6.77 19.69
CA ALA A 307 3.89 6.18 18.46
C ALA A 307 5.22 5.45 18.68
N THR A 308 5.40 4.30 18.03
CA THR A 308 6.68 3.55 18.05
C THR A 308 7.51 3.90 16.82
N ALA A 309 8.65 4.54 17.03
CA ALA A 309 9.68 4.74 16.02
C ALA A 309 10.74 3.63 16.11
N TYR A 310 11.28 3.21 14.96
CA TYR A 310 12.45 2.34 14.89
C TYR A 310 13.59 3.11 14.22
N LEU A 311 14.75 3.15 14.87
CA LEU A 311 15.97 3.77 14.37
C LEU A 311 17.06 2.71 14.19
N LYS A 312 17.96 2.93 13.22
CA LYS A 312 19.29 2.31 13.21
C LYS A 312 20.28 3.33 13.77
N ILE A 313 21.09 2.92 14.74
CA ILE A 313 22.08 3.80 15.37
C ILE A 313 23.48 3.24 15.07
N TYR A 314 24.30 4.07 14.43
CA TYR A 314 25.67 3.75 14.05
C TYR A 314 26.66 4.55 14.93
N GLY A 315 27.80 3.94 15.26
CA GLY A 315 28.80 4.51 16.16
C GLY A 315 28.77 3.96 17.60
N VAL A 316 27.70 3.25 17.99
CA VAL A 316 27.66 2.54 19.28
C VAL A 316 28.69 1.39 19.26
N ARG A 317 29.75 1.51 20.07
CA ARG A 317 30.92 0.60 20.03
C ARG A 317 30.83 -0.61 20.96
N SER A 318 30.06 -0.52 22.04
CA SER A 318 29.97 -1.57 23.06
C SER A 318 28.55 -1.75 23.58
N LYS A 319 28.33 -2.76 24.43
CA LYS A 319 27.02 -3.05 25.01
C LYS A 319 26.67 -2.04 26.12
N GLU A 320 27.68 -1.54 26.83
CA GLU A 320 27.58 -0.53 27.88
C GLU A 320 27.10 0.79 27.25
N ALA A 321 27.77 1.26 26.20
CA ALA A 321 27.35 2.43 25.42
C ALA A 321 25.93 2.29 24.83
N ALA A 322 25.45 1.06 24.57
CA ALA A 322 24.08 0.82 24.17
C ALA A 322 23.08 0.97 25.33
N THR A 323 23.42 0.51 26.54
CA THR A 323 22.58 0.71 27.74
C THR A 323 22.58 2.15 28.23
N ASP A 324 23.70 2.86 28.11
CA ASP A 324 23.83 4.27 28.48
C ASP A 324 22.93 5.13 27.56
N LEU A 325 22.99 4.88 26.25
CA LEU A 325 22.10 5.52 25.28
C LEU A 325 20.63 5.14 25.49
N GLU A 326 20.32 3.93 25.98
CA GLU A 326 18.96 3.53 26.35
C GLU A 326 18.45 4.28 27.58
N ALA A 327 19.31 4.55 28.58
CA ALA A 327 18.98 5.35 29.75
C ALA A 327 18.79 6.84 29.39
N ASP A 328 19.71 7.41 28.59
CA ASP A 328 19.60 8.76 28.03
C ASP A 328 18.28 8.96 27.27
N LEU A 329 17.89 8.02 26.41
CA LEU A 329 16.64 8.10 25.64
C LEU A 329 15.39 7.94 26.51
N LYS A 330 15.45 7.19 27.63
CA LYS A 330 14.35 7.12 28.62
C LYS A 330 14.24 8.39 29.48
N ALA A 331 15.31 9.16 29.62
CA ALA A 331 15.31 10.43 30.34
C ALA A 331 14.68 11.60 29.54
N LEU A 332 14.46 11.42 28.23
CA LEU A 332 13.80 12.43 27.38
C LEU A 332 12.31 12.56 27.71
N ALA A 333 11.89 13.77 28.08
CA ALA A 333 10.48 14.11 28.27
C ALA A 333 9.66 13.78 27.00
N GLY A 334 8.64 12.93 27.15
CA GLY A 334 7.81 12.46 26.04
C GLY A 334 8.15 11.05 25.54
N VAL A 335 9.33 10.50 25.84
CA VAL A 335 9.62 9.07 25.61
C VAL A 335 9.00 8.24 26.73
N SER A 336 8.31 7.16 26.37
CA SER A 336 7.69 6.20 27.31
C SER A 336 8.50 4.91 27.46
N SER A 337 9.22 4.50 26.41
CA SER A 337 10.19 3.41 26.48
C SER A 337 11.20 3.52 25.33
N ALA A 338 12.49 3.32 25.62
CA ALA A 338 13.52 3.05 24.61
C ALA A 338 14.12 1.66 24.83
N THR A 339 14.58 1.00 23.76
CA THR A 339 15.30 -0.28 23.83
C THR A 339 16.36 -0.35 22.72
N VAL A 340 17.64 -0.49 23.07
CA VAL A 340 18.78 -0.46 22.13
C VAL A 340 19.37 -1.86 21.93
N ASN A 341 19.07 -2.48 20.79
CA ASN A 341 19.59 -3.81 20.43
C ASN A 341 20.95 -3.69 19.70
N PHE A 342 22.03 -3.70 20.48
CA PHE A 342 23.42 -3.66 20.01
C PHE A 342 23.71 -4.64 18.86
N SER A 343 23.26 -5.91 18.96
CA SER A 343 23.55 -6.95 17.96
C SER A 343 22.90 -6.74 16.58
N THR A 344 21.99 -5.78 16.47
CA THR A 344 21.34 -5.43 15.19
C THR A 344 21.45 -3.93 14.87
N SER A 345 22.20 -3.18 15.68
CA SER A 345 22.30 -1.71 15.62
C SER A 345 20.94 -1.00 15.52
N ARG A 346 19.90 -1.55 16.16
CA ARG A 346 18.52 -1.05 16.09
C ARG A 346 18.02 -0.60 17.44
N THR A 347 17.28 0.49 17.46
CA THR A 347 16.62 1.03 18.64
C THR A 347 15.14 1.18 18.38
N THR A 348 14.30 0.70 19.31
CA THR A 348 12.85 0.92 19.30
C THR A 348 12.52 1.96 20.36
N ILE A 349 11.77 3.00 19.99
CA ILE A 349 11.42 4.14 20.86
C ILE A 349 9.92 4.37 20.79
N SER A 350 9.22 4.19 21.91
CA SER A 350 7.82 4.55 22.07
C SER A 350 7.74 5.96 22.65
N HIS A 351 7.13 6.90 21.94
CA HIS A 351 7.14 8.33 22.27
C HIS A 351 5.77 8.98 22.05
N LYS A 352 5.48 10.06 22.78
CA LYS A 352 4.27 10.88 22.60
C LYS A 352 4.54 12.00 21.60
N GLN A 353 3.96 11.89 20.41
CA GLN A 353 4.15 12.84 19.29
C GLN A 353 3.74 14.28 19.63
N SER A 354 2.88 14.48 20.64
CA SER A 354 2.44 15.78 21.14
C SER A 354 3.40 16.44 22.15
N ILE A 355 4.53 15.80 22.48
CA ILE A 355 5.51 16.28 23.46
C ILE A 355 6.91 16.35 22.84
N ILE A 356 7.29 15.36 22.03
CA ILE A 356 8.61 15.29 21.40
C ILE A 356 8.48 14.77 19.96
N GLY A 357 9.16 15.44 19.03
CA GLY A 357 9.23 15.06 17.62
C GLY A 357 10.28 13.98 17.34
N LEU A 358 10.15 13.29 16.20
CA LEU A 358 11.14 12.33 15.72
C LEU A 358 12.46 13.03 15.38
N ARG A 359 12.39 14.27 14.86
CA ARG A 359 13.55 15.15 14.62
C ARG A 359 14.35 15.36 15.88
N THR A 360 13.71 15.77 16.98
CA THR A 360 14.38 16.06 18.25
C THR A 360 15.07 14.82 18.83
N ILE A 361 14.47 13.64 18.65
CA ILE A 361 15.08 12.36 19.07
C ILE A 361 16.34 12.05 18.24
N VAL A 362 16.28 12.22 16.92
CA VAL A 362 17.44 12.02 16.03
C VAL A 362 18.56 13.02 16.34
N GLU A 363 18.23 14.31 16.50
CA GLU A 363 19.19 15.37 16.85
C GLU A 363 19.83 15.15 18.22
N PHE A 364 19.10 14.63 19.20
CA PHE A 364 19.67 14.26 20.49
C PHE A 364 20.70 13.13 20.36
N ILE A 365 20.44 12.13 19.52
CA ILE A 365 21.36 11.01 19.26
C ILE A 365 22.60 11.51 18.49
N GLU A 366 22.43 12.37 17.47
CA GLU A 366 23.55 13.01 16.76
C GLU A 366 24.39 13.89 17.71
N LYS A 367 23.75 14.65 18.61
CA LYS A 367 24.42 15.49 19.62
C LYS A 367 25.16 14.69 20.70
N LYS A 368 24.81 13.41 20.89
CA LYS A 368 25.56 12.43 21.70
C LYS A 368 26.70 11.75 20.92
N GLY A 369 26.91 12.09 19.64
CA GLY A 369 27.99 11.57 18.80
C GLY A 369 27.64 10.30 18.01
N TYR A 370 26.38 9.90 17.96
CA TYR A 370 25.92 8.70 17.25
C TYR A 370 25.08 9.07 16.03
N ASN A 371 25.29 8.42 14.88
CA ASN A 371 24.46 8.67 13.69
C ASN A 371 23.16 7.85 13.75
N ALA A 372 22.01 8.51 13.82
CA ALA A 372 20.69 7.86 13.74
C ALA A 372 20.08 7.97 12.33
N LEU A 373 19.54 6.86 11.83
CA LEU A 373 18.77 6.78 10.59
C LEU A 373 17.43 6.10 10.88
N VAL A 374 16.32 6.56 10.28
CA VAL A 374 15.02 5.92 10.50
C VAL A 374 15.04 4.52 9.86
N ALA A 375 14.74 3.50 10.66
CA ALA A 375 14.75 2.09 10.23
C ALA A 375 13.40 1.62 9.69
N ASP A 376 12.36 2.43 9.91
CA ASP A 376 10.95 2.12 9.69
C ASP A 376 10.41 2.67 8.36
N SER A 377 11.26 3.22 7.49
CA SER A 377 10.80 3.64 6.17
C SER A 377 10.53 2.45 5.26
N ASP A 378 9.25 2.30 4.92
CA ASP A 378 8.75 1.31 3.97
C ASP A 378 9.38 1.50 2.57
N ASP A 379 9.92 2.68 2.27
CA ASP A 379 10.77 2.95 1.09
C ASP A 379 12.07 2.14 1.09
N ASN A 380 12.79 2.09 2.21
CA ASN A 380 14.00 1.25 2.31
C ASN A 380 13.64 -0.23 2.14
N ASN A 381 12.55 -0.69 2.77
CA ASN A 381 12.08 -2.06 2.63
C ASN A 381 11.64 -2.39 1.18
N ALA A 382 10.89 -1.51 0.52
CA ALA A 382 10.41 -1.73 -0.84
C ALA A 382 11.51 -1.60 -1.91
N GLN A 383 12.48 -0.71 -1.73
CA GLN A 383 13.68 -0.66 -2.59
C GLN A 383 14.51 -1.93 -2.43
N LEU A 384 14.74 -2.40 -1.20
CA LEU A 384 15.42 -3.68 -0.94
C LEU A 384 14.63 -4.87 -1.50
N GLU A 385 13.30 -4.89 -1.40
CA GLU A 385 12.45 -5.94 -1.97
C GLU A 385 12.47 -5.91 -3.52
N SER A 386 12.45 -4.72 -4.12
CA SER A 386 12.59 -4.51 -5.57
C SER A 386 13.96 -4.99 -6.09
N LEU A 387 15.03 -4.70 -5.35
CA LEU A 387 16.38 -5.19 -5.63
C LEU A 387 16.49 -6.72 -5.43
N ALA A 388 15.86 -7.27 -4.38
CA ALA A 388 15.83 -8.72 -4.13
C ALA A 388 15.07 -9.47 -5.24
N LYS A 389 13.89 -8.99 -5.65
CA LYS A 389 13.15 -9.51 -6.82
C LYS A 389 13.98 -9.41 -8.10
N THR A 390 14.68 -8.29 -8.31
CA THR A 390 15.58 -8.10 -9.46
C THR A 390 16.74 -9.10 -9.45
N LYS A 391 17.34 -9.36 -8.29
CA LYS A 391 18.38 -10.39 -8.09
C LYS A 391 17.83 -11.79 -8.39
N GLU A 392 16.64 -12.15 -7.90
CA GLU A 392 16.03 -13.45 -8.16
C GLU A 392 15.77 -13.67 -9.66
N ILE A 393 15.28 -12.65 -10.36
CA ILE A 393 15.10 -12.67 -11.83
C ILE A 393 16.45 -12.88 -12.53
N GLN A 394 17.52 -12.23 -12.07
CA GLN A 394 18.88 -12.45 -12.60
C GLN A 394 19.41 -13.86 -12.32
N GLU A 395 19.13 -14.43 -11.15
CA GLU A 395 19.50 -15.81 -10.82
C GLU A 395 18.80 -16.82 -11.72
N TRP A 396 17.48 -16.72 -11.92
CA TRP A 396 16.76 -17.57 -12.87
C TRP A 396 17.22 -17.35 -14.32
N ARG A 397 17.56 -16.11 -14.72
CA ARG A 397 18.17 -15.81 -16.04
C ARG A 397 19.60 -16.37 -16.18
N ARG A 398 20.33 -16.56 -15.07
CA ARG A 398 21.66 -17.19 -15.06
C ARG A 398 21.50 -18.72 -15.13
N ALA A 399 20.59 -19.28 -14.34
CA ALA A 399 20.24 -20.70 -14.36
C ALA A 399 19.77 -21.15 -15.75
N PHE A 400 18.77 -20.49 -16.35
CA PHE A 400 18.30 -20.82 -17.69
C PHE A 400 19.42 -20.77 -18.76
N ARG A 401 20.28 -19.75 -18.74
CA ARG A 401 21.40 -19.66 -19.69
C ARG A 401 22.41 -20.79 -19.49
N PHE A 402 22.73 -21.13 -18.24
CA PHE A 402 23.66 -22.21 -17.92
C PHE A 402 23.07 -23.59 -18.27
N SER A 403 21.80 -23.86 -17.95
CA SER A 403 21.16 -25.12 -18.33
C SER A 403 21.08 -25.25 -19.86
N ALA A 404 20.68 -24.19 -20.57
CA ALA A 404 20.63 -24.17 -22.02
C ALA A 404 22.01 -24.39 -22.68
N SER A 405 23.10 -23.82 -22.12
CA SER A 405 24.44 -24.01 -22.68
C SER A 405 24.96 -25.44 -22.61
N PHE A 406 24.43 -26.29 -21.73
CA PHE A 406 24.76 -27.72 -21.65
C PHE A 406 23.69 -28.61 -22.31
N ALA A 407 22.40 -28.31 -22.12
CA ALA A 407 21.30 -29.11 -22.65
C ALA A 407 21.14 -29.00 -24.18
N LEU A 408 21.42 -27.82 -24.77
CA LEU A 408 21.31 -27.65 -26.23
C LEU A 408 22.36 -28.48 -26.99
N PRO A 409 23.65 -28.54 -26.58
CA PRO A 409 24.61 -29.52 -27.12
C PRO A 409 24.15 -30.98 -26.97
N VAL A 410 23.60 -31.38 -25.81
CA VAL A 410 23.09 -32.76 -25.62
C VAL A 410 21.98 -33.08 -26.62
N PHE A 411 21.03 -32.17 -26.82
CA PHE A 411 19.95 -32.30 -27.80
C PHE A 411 20.45 -32.32 -29.27
N LEU A 412 21.49 -31.55 -29.58
CA LEU A 412 22.13 -31.59 -30.89
C LEU A 412 22.79 -32.95 -31.16
N ILE A 413 23.49 -33.51 -30.17
CA ILE A 413 24.17 -34.81 -30.23
C ILE A 413 23.16 -35.98 -30.24
N SER A 414 22.11 -35.93 -29.41
CA SER A 414 21.13 -37.03 -29.28
C SER A 414 20.19 -37.15 -30.48
N MET A 415 19.76 -36.02 -31.07
CA MET A 415 18.61 -36.01 -31.98
C MET A 415 18.87 -35.33 -33.32
N ILE A 416 19.56 -34.18 -33.37
CA ILE A 416 19.68 -33.41 -34.62
C ILE A 416 20.79 -33.94 -35.53
N ILE A 417 21.99 -34.18 -35.00
CA ILE A 417 23.12 -34.66 -35.82
C ILE A 417 22.81 -36.02 -36.48
N PRO A 418 22.30 -37.05 -35.76
CA PRO A 418 21.95 -38.33 -36.37
C PRO A 418 20.83 -38.26 -37.42
N MET A 419 19.96 -37.24 -37.35
CA MET A 419 18.81 -37.09 -38.24
C MET A 419 19.11 -36.24 -39.49
N PHE A 420 19.89 -35.16 -39.35
CA PHE A 420 20.12 -34.19 -40.42
C PHE A 420 21.52 -34.24 -41.05
N ILE A 421 22.55 -34.70 -40.32
CA ILE A 421 23.92 -34.78 -40.86
C ILE A 421 24.61 -36.09 -40.41
N PRO A 422 24.21 -37.27 -40.97
CA PRO A 422 24.80 -38.57 -40.59
C PRO A 422 26.33 -38.65 -40.77
N ILE A 423 26.89 -37.82 -41.66
CA ILE A 423 28.33 -37.70 -41.95
C ILE A 423 29.11 -37.13 -40.75
N LEU A 424 28.43 -36.47 -39.79
CA LEU A 424 29.02 -35.87 -38.59
C LEU A 424 28.60 -36.60 -37.29
N ASP A 425 28.05 -37.82 -37.31
CA ASP A 425 27.76 -38.57 -36.07
C ASP A 425 29.05 -39.12 -35.42
N PHE A 426 29.83 -38.24 -34.80
CA PHE A 426 30.91 -38.58 -33.88
C PHE A 426 30.43 -39.43 -32.69
N GLY A 427 29.11 -39.44 -32.40
CA GLY A 427 28.51 -40.31 -31.40
C GLY A 427 28.54 -41.80 -31.77
N SER A 428 28.77 -42.14 -33.03
CA SER A 428 28.97 -43.51 -33.51
C SER A 428 30.36 -44.11 -33.17
N ILE A 429 31.30 -43.29 -32.70
CA ILE A 429 32.65 -43.71 -32.35
C ILE A 429 32.62 -44.59 -31.08
N HIS A 430 33.15 -45.79 -31.20
CA HIS A 430 33.30 -46.74 -30.08
C HIS A 430 34.56 -46.42 -29.28
N LEU A 431 34.46 -46.38 -27.96
CA LEU A 431 35.59 -46.10 -27.05
C LEU A 431 36.24 -47.35 -26.45
N GLY A 432 35.82 -48.55 -26.90
CA GLY A 432 36.10 -49.81 -26.22
C GLY A 432 35.06 -50.14 -25.13
N MET A 433 35.09 -51.36 -24.62
CA MET A 433 34.17 -51.86 -23.57
C MET A 433 32.68 -51.57 -23.83
N SER A 434 32.24 -51.64 -25.10
CA SER A 434 30.84 -51.42 -25.53
C SER A 434 30.28 -50.01 -25.28
N ILE A 435 31.13 -49.04 -24.95
CA ILE A 435 30.74 -47.65 -24.66
C ILE A 435 30.88 -46.78 -25.92
N TRP A 436 29.86 -45.96 -26.17
CA TRP A 436 29.75 -45.06 -27.32
C TRP A 436 30.09 -43.61 -26.89
N LEU A 437 30.91 -42.92 -27.68
CA LEU A 437 31.42 -41.58 -27.33
C LEU A 437 30.28 -40.56 -27.13
N GLY A 438 29.23 -40.64 -27.95
CA GLY A 438 28.08 -39.73 -27.87
C GLY A 438 27.34 -39.82 -26.54
N ASP A 439 27.08 -41.05 -26.07
CA ASP A 439 26.34 -41.29 -24.83
C ASP A 439 27.15 -40.89 -23.58
N VAL A 440 28.49 -41.01 -23.61
CA VAL A 440 29.38 -40.49 -22.55
C VAL A 440 29.38 -38.96 -22.53
N LEU A 441 29.46 -38.30 -23.69
CA LEU A 441 29.37 -36.85 -23.77
C LEU A 441 28.01 -36.34 -23.27
N CYS A 442 26.91 -37.01 -23.66
CA CYS A 442 25.57 -36.70 -23.16
C CYS A 442 25.45 -36.84 -21.63
N LEU A 443 26.03 -37.88 -21.03
CA LEU A 443 26.09 -38.07 -19.58
C LEU A 443 26.87 -36.93 -18.90
N LEU A 444 28.08 -36.64 -19.36
CA LEU A 444 28.97 -35.60 -18.79
C LEU A 444 28.35 -34.20 -18.87
N LEU A 445 27.71 -33.86 -19.99
CA LEU A 445 27.04 -32.57 -20.19
C LEU A 445 25.73 -32.45 -19.38
N THR A 446 25.04 -33.56 -19.11
CA THR A 446 23.78 -33.55 -18.35
C THR A 446 24.00 -33.46 -16.84
N ILE A 447 25.11 -33.98 -16.30
CA ILE A 447 25.41 -33.95 -14.85
C ILE A 447 25.38 -32.53 -14.24
N PRO A 448 26.02 -31.49 -14.83
CA PRO A 448 25.92 -30.10 -14.35
C PRO A 448 24.50 -29.54 -14.33
N VAL A 449 23.64 -29.97 -15.26
CA VAL A 449 22.23 -29.54 -15.30
C VAL A 449 21.42 -30.26 -14.23
N GLN A 450 21.56 -31.60 -14.14
CA GLN A 450 20.81 -32.46 -13.24
C GLN A 450 21.15 -32.22 -11.77
N PHE A 451 22.43 -32.05 -11.41
CA PHE A 451 22.87 -31.93 -10.02
C PHE A 451 23.40 -30.54 -9.62
N GLY A 452 23.68 -29.67 -10.60
CA GLY A 452 23.97 -28.25 -10.33
C GLY A 452 22.69 -27.45 -10.16
N ILE A 453 21.99 -27.18 -11.26
CA ILE A 453 20.72 -26.41 -11.23
C ILE A 453 19.59 -27.25 -10.61
N GLY A 454 19.50 -28.52 -10.98
CA GLY A 454 18.46 -29.43 -10.47
C GLY A 454 18.40 -29.51 -8.94
N LYS A 455 19.53 -29.28 -8.24
CA LYS A 455 19.62 -29.26 -6.77
C LYS A 455 18.57 -28.38 -6.08
N ARG A 456 18.18 -27.25 -6.68
CA ARG A 456 17.09 -26.39 -6.16
C ARG A 456 15.77 -27.15 -6.09
N PHE A 457 15.42 -27.88 -7.15
CA PHE A 457 14.19 -28.67 -7.21
C PHE A 457 14.24 -29.89 -6.28
N TYR A 458 15.39 -30.59 -6.13
CA TYR A 458 15.52 -31.69 -5.16
C TYR A 458 15.26 -31.23 -3.72
N ILE A 459 15.82 -30.08 -3.31
CA ILE A 459 15.63 -29.54 -1.95
C ILE A 459 14.16 -29.16 -1.72
N SER A 460 13.55 -28.48 -2.70
CA SER A 460 12.13 -28.09 -2.64
C SER A 460 11.20 -29.31 -2.59
N ALA A 461 11.43 -30.30 -3.45
CA ALA A 461 10.69 -31.56 -3.49
C ALA A 461 10.83 -32.35 -2.19
N TYR A 462 12.04 -32.46 -1.62
CA TYR A 462 12.26 -33.18 -0.36
C TYR A 462 11.52 -32.52 0.82
N LYS A 463 11.57 -31.19 0.94
CA LYS A 463 10.73 -30.46 1.90
C LYS A 463 9.24 -30.73 1.64
N SER A 464 8.78 -30.51 0.42
CA SER A 464 7.39 -30.75 -0.01
C SER A 464 6.85 -32.15 0.34
N LEU A 465 7.67 -33.21 0.20
CA LEU A 465 7.33 -34.56 0.67
C LEU A 465 7.27 -34.67 2.20
N LYS A 466 8.21 -34.05 2.94
CA LYS A 466 8.19 -34.03 4.42
C LYS A 466 6.90 -33.38 4.96
N HIS A 467 6.38 -32.35 4.31
CA HIS A 467 5.15 -31.64 4.71
C HIS A 467 3.86 -32.28 4.16
N GLY A 468 3.91 -33.50 3.60
CA GLY A 468 2.73 -34.21 3.09
C GLY A 468 2.01 -33.58 1.89
N SER A 469 2.55 -32.49 1.32
CA SER A 469 1.92 -31.68 0.27
C SER A 469 2.75 -31.74 -1.02
N PRO A 470 2.53 -32.76 -1.89
CA PRO A 470 3.35 -32.96 -3.08
C PRO A 470 3.16 -31.83 -4.10
N THR A 471 4.22 -31.07 -4.33
CA THR A 471 4.24 -29.89 -5.22
C THR A 471 4.72 -30.23 -6.63
N MET A 472 4.60 -29.25 -7.53
CA MET A 472 5.17 -29.28 -8.89
C MET A 472 6.61 -29.81 -8.95
N ASP A 473 7.47 -29.35 -8.04
CA ASP A 473 8.89 -29.70 -8.04
C ASP A 473 9.11 -31.21 -7.81
N VAL A 474 8.16 -31.91 -7.18
CA VAL A 474 8.17 -33.38 -7.02
C VAL A 474 8.00 -34.09 -8.37
N LEU A 475 7.08 -33.64 -9.23
CA LEU A 475 6.91 -34.20 -10.58
C LEU A 475 8.17 -33.96 -11.43
N VAL A 476 8.77 -32.77 -11.31
CA VAL A 476 10.00 -32.39 -12.03
C VAL A 476 11.17 -33.26 -11.61
N VAL A 477 11.39 -33.43 -10.31
CA VAL A 477 12.45 -34.27 -9.77
C VAL A 477 12.23 -35.73 -10.15
N LEU A 478 11.01 -36.26 -10.02
CA LEU A 478 10.71 -37.66 -10.33
C LEU A 478 10.89 -37.95 -11.83
N GLY A 479 10.36 -37.11 -12.72
CA GLY A 479 10.49 -37.28 -14.17
C GLY A 479 11.92 -37.17 -14.68
N THR A 480 12.68 -36.17 -14.22
CA THR A 480 14.09 -35.98 -14.62
C THR A 480 15.00 -37.06 -14.01
N SER A 481 14.82 -37.40 -12.73
CA SER A 481 15.57 -38.50 -12.11
C SER A 481 15.32 -39.83 -12.81
N ALA A 482 14.07 -40.14 -13.15
CA ALA A 482 13.73 -41.34 -13.90
C ALA A 482 14.45 -41.36 -15.26
N ALA A 483 14.41 -40.28 -16.03
CA ALA A 483 15.12 -40.18 -17.32
C ALA A 483 16.64 -40.34 -17.17
N PHE A 484 17.25 -39.68 -16.19
CA PHE A 484 18.69 -39.72 -15.95
C PHE A 484 19.17 -41.11 -15.50
N PHE A 485 18.60 -41.65 -14.42
CA PHE A 485 19.01 -42.95 -13.88
C PHE A 485 18.67 -44.11 -14.83
N PHE A 486 17.55 -44.03 -15.59
CA PHE A 486 17.26 -45.00 -16.64
C PHE A 486 18.32 -44.98 -17.75
N SER A 487 18.78 -43.79 -18.16
CA SER A 487 19.81 -43.65 -19.20
C SER A 487 21.16 -44.22 -18.74
N VAL A 488 21.55 -43.98 -17.48
CA VAL A 488 22.74 -44.61 -16.87
C VAL A 488 22.59 -46.13 -16.80
N ALA A 489 21.42 -46.64 -16.36
CA ALA A 489 21.15 -48.07 -16.31
C ALA A 489 21.19 -48.73 -17.71
N ALA A 490 20.67 -48.06 -18.75
CA ALA A 490 20.74 -48.54 -20.13
C ALA A 490 22.19 -48.64 -20.64
N MET A 491 23.06 -47.68 -20.32
CA MET A 491 24.50 -47.78 -20.60
C MET A 491 25.13 -48.97 -19.89
N VAL A 492 24.87 -49.16 -18.58
CA VAL A 492 25.41 -50.29 -17.80
C VAL A 492 24.94 -51.64 -18.37
N VAL A 493 23.68 -51.76 -18.78
CA VAL A 493 23.15 -52.99 -19.39
C VAL A 493 23.81 -53.28 -20.74
N SER A 494 24.07 -52.28 -21.58
CA SER A 494 24.80 -52.46 -22.85
C SER A 494 26.24 -52.94 -22.65
N VAL A 495 26.90 -52.52 -21.55
CA VAL A 495 28.24 -53.01 -21.17
C VAL A 495 28.21 -54.45 -20.64
N VAL A 496 27.23 -54.80 -19.80
CA VAL A 496 27.19 -56.09 -19.07
C VAL A 496 26.56 -57.22 -19.89
N SER A 497 25.56 -56.93 -20.73
CA SER A 497 24.75 -57.95 -21.41
C SER A 497 24.99 -57.98 -22.92
N PRO A 498 25.46 -59.12 -23.49
CA PRO A 498 25.43 -59.34 -24.93
C PRO A 498 23.99 -59.47 -25.46
N PRO A 499 23.66 -58.99 -26.67
CA PRO A 499 24.54 -58.28 -27.61
C PRO A 499 24.74 -56.81 -27.25
N HIS A 500 25.97 -56.32 -27.45
CA HIS A 500 26.40 -54.96 -27.12
C HIS A 500 25.90 -53.89 -28.12
N THR A 501 24.58 -53.73 -28.23
CA THR A 501 23.95 -52.70 -29.08
C THR A 501 24.01 -51.32 -28.44
N ARG A 502 23.98 -50.25 -29.25
CA ARG A 502 23.98 -48.86 -28.77
C ARG A 502 22.80 -48.64 -27.80
N PRO A 503 23.05 -48.22 -26.55
CA PRO A 503 21.96 -47.98 -25.60
C PRO A 503 21.13 -46.79 -26.07
N SER A 504 19.81 -46.92 -26.14
CA SER A 504 18.92 -45.82 -26.49
C SER A 504 18.67 -44.93 -25.26
N THR A 505 19.61 -44.01 -25.01
CA THR A 505 19.56 -43.09 -23.86
C THR A 505 18.51 -41.97 -24.06
N VAL A 506 18.17 -41.28 -22.96
CA VAL A 506 17.23 -40.13 -22.93
C VAL A 506 17.76 -38.98 -22.05
N PHE A 507 19.09 -38.80 -21.99
CA PHE A 507 19.75 -37.73 -21.22
C PHE A 507 19.30 -36.32 -21.64
N ASP A 508 18.99 -36.14 -22.93
CA ASP A 508 18.44 -34.92 -23.51
C ASP A 508 17.13 -34.50 -22.85
N THR A 509 16.23 -35.46 -22.59
CA THR A 509 14.97 -35.17 -21.88
C THR A 509 15.24 -34.58 -20.50
N SER A 510 16.18 -35.13 -19.73
CA SER A 510 16.50 -34.63 -18.38
C SER A 510 17.04 -33.18 -18.41
N GLY A 511 18.02 -32.91 -19.28
CA GLY A 511 18.63 -31.58 -19.39
C GLY A 511 17.69 -30.52 -19.98
N MET A 512 16.89 -30.89 -20.98
CA MET A 512 15.96 -29.96 -21.64
C MET A 512 14.73 -29.66 -20.79
N LEU A 513 14.24 -30.61 -19.98
CA LEU A 513 13.15 -30.36 -19.03
C LEU A 513 13.53 -29.35 -17.95
N ILE A 514 14.69 -29.53 -17.31
CA ILE A 514 15.22 -28.55 -16.34
C ILE A 514 15.39 -27.18 -17.01
N THR A 515 15.78 -27.15 -18.30
CA THR A 515 15.92 -25.90 -19.07
C THR A 515 14.57 -25.22 -19.35
N PHE A 516 13.55 -25.95 -19.81
CA PHE A 516 12.21 -25.39 -20.05
C PHE A 516 11.54 -24.92 -18.75
N ILE A 517 11.73 -25.63 -17.65
CA ILE A 517 11.17 -25.26 -16.34
C ILE A 517 11.90 -24.04 -15.77
N SER A 518 13.23 -23.96 -15.93
CA SER A 518 14.00 -22.76 -15.56
C SER A 518 13.61 -21.53 -16.40
N LEU A 519 13.29 -21.72 -17.69
CA LEU A 519 12.70 -20.67 -18.54
C LEU A 519 11.33 -20.25 -18.04
N GLY A 520 10.48 -21.20 -17.64
CA GLY A 520 9.17 -20.94 -17.03
C GLY A 520 9.28 -20.09 -15.76
N ARG A 521 10.13 -20.48 -14.80
CA ARG A 521 10.38 -19.72 -13.57
C ARG A 521 10.99 -18.33 -13.84
N TYR A 522 11.90 -18.21 -14.81
CA TYR A 522 12.41 -16.91 -15.25
C TYR A 522 11.29 -16.01 -15.80
N MET A 523 10.39 -16.53 -16.65
CA MET A 523 9.26 -15.76 -17.17
C MET A 523 8.23 -15.41 -16.08
N GLU A 524 7.95 -16.34 -15.16
CA GLU A 524 7.08 -16.13 -14.00
C GLU A 524 7.56 -14.94 -13.16
N ASN A 525 8.82 -14.96 -12.72
CA ASN A 525 9.34 -13.91 -11.85
C ASN A 525 9.65 -12.61 -12.61
N SER A 526 10.01 -12.68 -13.90
CA SER A 526 10.12 -11.48 -14.76
C SER A 526 8.77 -10.76 -14.90
N ALA A 527 7.64 -11.49 -15.00
CA ALA A 527 6.31 -10.90 -15.03
C ALA A 527 5.95 -10.21 -13.70
N LYS A 528 6.23 -10.85 -12.54
CA LYS A 528 6.06 -10.27 -11.19
C LYS A 528 6.98 -9.06 -10.93
N GLY A 529 8.16 -9.02 -11.56
CA GLY A 529 9.09 -7.90 -11.46
C GLY A 529 8.62 -6.64 -12.17
N GLN A 530 8.02 -6.78 -13.36
CA GLN A 530 7.55 -5.62 -14.14
C GLN A 530 6.43 -4.82 -13.45
N THR A 531 5.57 -5.49 -12.69
CA THR A 531 4.50 -4.87 -11.91
C THR A 531 5.02 -4.26 -10.60
N SER A 532 5.95 -4.94 -9.92
CA SER A 532 6.68 -4.39 -8.78
C SER A 532 7.43 -3.08 -9.15
N LYS A 533 7.93 -2.97 -10.39
CA LYS A 533 8.54 -1.73 -10.89
C LYS A 533 7.55 -0.55 -11.00
N ALA A 534 6.25 -0.80 -11.26
CA ALA A 534 5.26 0.28 -11.28
C ALA A 534 5.03 0.87 -9.88
N LEU A 535 5.02 0.03 -8.84
CA LEU A 535 4.99 0.46 -7.44
C LEU A 535 6.28 1.23 -7.07
N SER A 536 7.46 0.70 -7.44
CA SER A 536 8.74 1.37 -7.22
C SER A 536 8.83 2.75 -7.90
N ASN A 537 8.16 2.94 -9.06
CA ASN A 537 8.08 4.24 -9.72
C ASN A 537 7.21 5.24 -8.93
N LEU A 538 6.10 4.80 -8.33
CA LEU A 538 5.25 5.65 -7.46
C LEU A 538 6.01 6.09 -6.20
N MET A 539 6.76 5.17 -5.59
CA MET A 539 7.56 5.46 -4.39
C MET A 539 8.70 6.46 -4.71
N SER A 540 9.29 6.38 -5.91
CA SER A 540 10.26 7.37 -6.39
C SER A 540 9.69 8.77 -6.72
N LEU A 541 8.40 9.02 -6.48
CA LEU A 541 7.82 10.37 -6.55
C LEU A 541 8.16 11.21 -5.32
N ALA A 542 8.32 10.61 -4.14
CA ALA A 542 8.82 11.35 -2.98
C ALA A 542 10.28 11.80 -3.23
N PRO A 543 10.65 13.06 -2.91
CA PRO A 543 12.05 13.45 -2.76
C PRO A 543 12.62 12.86 -1.45
N SER A 544 13.92 12.59 -1.41
CA SER A 544 14.58 12.09 -0.20
C SER A 544 14.95 13.18 0.82
N MET A 545 15.04 14.43 0.36
CA MET A 545 15.38 15.61 1.15
C MET A 545 14.37 16.74 0.87
N ALA A 546 14.15 17.60 1.86
CA ALA A 546 13.37 18.83 1.76
C ALA A 546 14.13 19.99 2.42
N THR A 547 13.83 21.23 2.02
CA THR A 547 14.39 22.43 2.67
C THR A 547 13.30 23.10 3.50
N ILE A 548 13.55 23.28 4.79
CA ILE A 548 12.66 23.96 5.74
C ILE A 548 13.30 25.27 6.24
N TYR A 549 12.49 26.18 6.79
CA TYR A 549 13.00 27.21 7.68
C TYR A 549 13.23 26.64 9.09
N THR A 550 14.29 27.11 9.75
CA THR A 550 14.67 26.73 11.13
C THR A 550 13.67 27.15 12.20
N ASP A 551 13.04 28.31 12.06
CA ASP A 551 11.92 28.76 12.90
C ASP A 551 10.64 28.94 12.04
N PRO A 552 9.68 28.00 12.11
CA PRO A 552 8.43 28.11 11.36
C PRO A 552 7.49 29.20 11.89
N ILE A 553 7.61 29.60 13.17
CA ILE A 553 6.76 30.63 13.77
C ILE A 553 7.23 32.03 13.33
N ALA A 554 8.55 32.26 13.27
CA ALA A 554 9.12 33.47 12.69
C ALA A 554 8.80 33.57 11.20
N ALA A 555 8.94 32.48 10.44
CA ALA A 555 8.63 32.46 9.00
C ALA A 555 7.12 32.65 8.72
N ALA A 556 6.23 32.06 9.53
CA ALA A 556 4.78 32.29 9.43
C ALA A 556 4.44 33.77 9.66
N LYS A 557 4.88 34.35 10.79
CA LYS A 557 4.65 35.77 11.10
C LYS A 557 5.25 36.71 10.07
N ALA A 558 6.44 36.39 9.54
CA ALA A 558 7.05 37.16 8.46
C ALA A 558 6.26 37.09 7.14
N SER A 559 5.41 36.08 6.93
CA SER A 559 4.48 36.04 5.79
C SER A 559 3.22 36.89 6.04
N GLU A 560 2.61 36.77 7.22
CA GLU A 560 1.44 37.56 7.64
C GLU A 560 1.73 39.06 7.67
N GLN A 561 2.91 39.43 8.19
CA GLN A 561 3.32 40.81 8.38
C GLN A 561 3.83 41.48 7.09
N TRP A 562 4.09 40.71 6.02
CA TRP A 562 4.45 41.26 4.71
C TRP A 562 3.21 41.65 3.90
N ASP A 563 2.17 40.80 3.91
CA ASP A 563 0.88 41.10 3.26
C ASP A 563 0.16 42.31 3.90
N ALA A 564 0.48 42.64 5.16
CA ALA A 564 -0.09 43.76 5.90
C ALA A 564 0.48 45.16 5.54
N VAL A 565 1.44 45.27 4.61
CA VAL A 565 2.17 46.52 4.33
C VAL A 565 1.48 47.40 3.27
N ASP A 566 0.84 46.80 2.26
CA ASP A 566 0.25 47.54 1.14
C ASP A 566 -1.19 48.00 1.42
N GLU A 567 -1.33 49.15 2.09
CA GLU A 567 -2.31 50.15 1.62
C GLU A 567 -2.09 51.59 2.14
N LYS A 568 -1.61 51.78 3.38
CA LYS A 568 -1.65 53.10 4.05
C LYS A 568 -0.40 53.51 4.84
N THR A 569 0.77 53.61 4.18
CA THR A 569 1.63 54.84 4.24
C THR A 569 2.86 54.73 3.33
N GLY A 570 3.05 55.69 2.43
CA GLY A 570 4.27 55.81 1.63
C GLY A 570 5.43 56.48 2.37
N ALA A 571 6.03 55.80 3.36
CA ALA A 571 7.17 56.33 4.10
C ALA A 571 8.18 55.25 4.56
N GLY A 572 9.41 55.34 4.04
CA GLY A 572 10.60 54.70 4.64
C GLY A 572 10.77 53.20 4.41
N ARG A 573 11.51 52.83 3.33
CA ARG A 573 12.18 51.52 3.27
C ARG A 573 13.33 51.47 4.30
N GLN A 574 13.02 51.14 5.55
CA GLN A 574 14.03 50.55 6.42
C GLN A 574 14.18 49.07 6.04
N SER A 575 15.40 48.68 5.68
CA SER A 575 15.74 47.27 5.43
C SER A 575 15.79 46.54 6.76
N ILE A 576 14.67 45.93 7.18
CA ILE A 576 14.68 44.91 8.23
C ILE A 576 15.54 43.77 7.69
N THR A 577 16.76 43.65 8.21
CA THR A 577 17.70 42.62 7.79
C THR A 577 17.25 41.33 8.46
N LEU A 578 16.66 40.39 7.70
CA LEU A 578 16.16 39.11 8.21
C LEU A 578 17.29 38.15 8.62
N ASN A 579 17.99 38.49 9.70
CA ASN A 579 18.81 37.56 10.46
C ASN A 579 17.87 36.71 11.34
N GLY A 580 17.08 35.81 10.74
CA GLY A 580 16.02 35.09 11.46
C GLY A 580 15.29 33.97 10.73
N SER A 581 15.78 33.48 9.59
CA SER A 581 15.19 32.32 8.90
C SER A 581 16.24 31.55 8.12
N GLU A 582 17.16 30.86 8.81
CA GLU A 582 18.13 29.98 8.16
C GLU A 582 17.40 28.84 7.43
N GLU A 583 17.67 28.68 6.14
CA GLU A 583 17.18 27.54 5.35
C GLU A 583 18.01 26.29 5.72
N ARG A 584 17.36 25.20 6.15
CA ARG A 584 18.00 23.94 6.51
C ARG A 584 17.42 22.78 5.69
N THR A 585 18.30 22.08 4.99
CA THR A 585 17.93 20.85 4.26
C THR A 585 17.94 19.65 5.20
N ILE A 586 16.82 18.91 5.25
CA ILE A 586 16.62 17.73 6.10
C ILE A 586 16.11 16.54 5.27
N PRO A 587 16.29 15.29 5.73
CA PRO A 587 15.61 14.14 5.15
C PRO A 587 14.09 14.26 5.25
N THR A 588 13.37 13.84 4.21
CA THR A 588 11.90 13.85 4.17
C THR A 588 11.25 13.05 5.31
N GLU A 589 11.95 12.03 5.81
CA GLU A 589 11.57 11.21 6.97
C GLU A 589 11.52 12.00 8.30
N LEU A 590 12.15 13.17 8.38
CA LEU A 590 12.22 14.03 9.57
C LEU A 590 11.38 15.30 9.46
N ILE A 591 10.47 15.39 8.47
CA ILE A 591 9.46 16.46 8.36
C ILE A 591 8.35 16.21 9.38
N GLU A 592 7.90 17.28 10.02
CA GLU A 592 6.86 17.26 11.06
C GLU A 592 5.72 18.24 10.70
N VAL A 593 4.53 18.03 11.29
CA VAL A 593 3.36 18.86 10.99
C VAL A 593 3.56 20.27 11.58
N GLY A 594 3.35 21.29 10.76
CA GLY A 594 3.63 22.69 11.11
C GLY A 594 4.98 23.22 10.61
N ASP A 595 5.87 22.38 10.05
CA ASP A 595 7.04 22.86 9.30
C ASP A 595 6.61 23.76 8.14
N ILE A 596 7.46 24.74 7.80
CA ILE A 596 7.35 25.47 6.54
C ILE A 596 8.44 24.99 5.58
N VAL A 597 8.01 24.30 4.52
CA VAL A 597 8.85 23.81 3.43
C VAL A 597 8.92 24.84 2.30
N ILE A 598 10.12 24.98 1.75
CA ILE A 598 10.44 25.85 0.62
C ILE A 598 10.48 25.00 -0.65
N LEU A 599 9.57 25.27 -1.60
CA LEU A 599 9.59 24.68 -2.93
C LEU A 599 10.21 25.67 -3.93
N ARG A 600 11.29 25.24 -4.59
CA ARG A 600 11.94 25.94 -5.70
C ARG A 600 11.36 25.42 -7.03
N PRO A 601 11.57 26.13 -8.16
CA PRO A 601 11.04 25.71 -9.45
C PRO A 601 11.55 24.32 -9.87
N GLY A 602 10.64 23.42 -10.24
CA GLY A 602 10.96 22.02 -10.59
C GLY A 602 11.10 21.05 -9.40
N ASP A 603 11.03 21.51 -8.14
CA ASP A 603 11.11 20.63 -6.97
C ASP A 603 9.91 19.66 -6.90
N LYS A 604 10.15 18.46 -6.37
CA LYS A 604 9.06 17.56 -5.98
C LYS A 604 8.56 17.95 -4.58
N ILE A 605 7.26 17.87 -4.38
CA ILE A 605 6.62 18.21 -3.11
C ILE A 605 6.85 17.06 -2.11
N PRO A 606 7.46 17.31 -0.92
CA PRO A 606 7.91 16.24 -0.03
C PRO A 606 6.82 15.64 0.87
N ALA A 607 5.86 16.47 1.27
CA ALA A 607 4.79 16.13 2.21
C ALA A 607 3.52 16.91 1.84
N ASP A 608 2.36 16.53 2.38
CA ASP A 608 1.10 17.24 2.10
C ASP A 608 1.05 18.53 2.91
N GLY A 609 0.53 19.61 2.32
CA GLY A 609 0.50 20.91 2.98
C GLY A 609 -0.30 21.97 2.24
N THR A 610 -0.30 23.19 2.77
CA THR A 610 -1.05 24.33 2.22
C THR A 610 -0.09 25.47 1.87
N VAL A 611 -0.27 26.09 0.71
CA VAL A 611 0.54 27.26 0.30
C VAL A 611 0.31 28.42 1.27
N ILE A 612 1.39 28.94 1.85
CA ILE A 612 1.36 30.18 2.65
C ILE A 612 1.86 31.40 1.88
N ARG A 613 2.78 31.22 0.92
CA ARG A 613 3.35 32.33 0.13
C ARG A 613 3.74 31.89 -1.28
N GLY A 614 3.54 32.78 -2.25
CA GLY A 614 3.81 32.56 -3.66
C GLY A 614 2.66 31.88 -4.41
N GLU A 615 2.82 31.76 -5.73
CA GLU A 615 1.94 30.99 -6.62
C GLU A 615 2.75 30.26 -7.68
N SER A 616 2.25 29.11 -8.13
CA SER A 616 2.91 28.29 -9.15
C SER A 616 1.92 27.30 -9.79
N TYR A 617 2.21 26.86 -11.00
CA TYR A 617 1.52 25.75 -11.64
C TYR A 617 2.11 24.43 -11.14
N VAL A 618 1.31 23.56 -10.53
CA VAL A 618 1.76 22.27 -9.99
C VAL A 618 1.27 21.14 -10.88
N ASN A 619 2.18 20.24 -11.25
CA ASN A 619 1.92 19.09 -12.10
C ASN A 619 1.57 17.87 -11.23
N GLU A 620 0.27 17.58 -11.15
CA GLU A 620 -0.27 16.46 -10.37
C GLU A 620 -0.42 15.16 -11.20
N SER A 621 -0.06 15.17 -12.49
CA SER A 621 -0.31 14.09 -13.46
C SER A 621 0.18 12.69 -13.03
N MET A 622 1.23 12.62 -12.22
CA MET A 622 1.79 11.36 -11.70
C MET A 622 0.94 10.72 -10.59
N VAL A 623 0.02 11.48 -9.97
CA VAL A 623 -0.84 11.05 -8.86
C VAL A 623 -2.32 11.06 -9.25
N THR A 624 -2.82 12.15 -9.86
CA THR A 624 -4.23 12.30 -10.28
C THR A 624 -4.50 11.74 -11.68
N GLY A 625 -3.46 11.63 -12.52
CA GLY A 625 -3.58 11.25 -13.92
C GLY A 625 -3.96 12.39 -14.88
N GLU A 626 -4.15 13.62 -14.39
CA GLU A 626 -4.54 14.76 -15.21
C GLU A 626 -3.32 15.43 -15.88
N PRO A 627 -3.28 15.59 -17.20
CA PRO A 627 -2.08 16.03 -17.93
C PRO A 627 -1.84 17.56 -17.92
N VAL A 628 -2.73 18.34 -17.31
CA VAL A 628 -2.68 19.82 -17.29
C VAL A 628 -2.24 20.27 -15.89
N PRO A 629 -1.16 21.07 -15.76
CA PRO A 629 -0.77 21.63 -14.47
C PRO A 629 -1.83 22.56 -13.88
N ILE A 630 -2.07 22.45 -12.58
CA ILE A 630 -3.11 23.20 -11.85
C ILE A 630 -2.46 24.39 -11.15
N LEU A 631 -3.04 25.60 -11.28
CA LEU A 631 -2.56 26.80 -10.60
C LEU A 631 -2.84 26.72 -9.08
N LYS A 632 -1.77 26.84 -8.29
CA LYS A 632 -1.80 26.86 -6.82
C LYS A 632 -1.43 28.25 -6.33
N LYS A 633 -2.28 28.82 -5.47
CA LYS A 633 -2.12 30.13 -4.82
C LYS A 633 -2.15 29.95 -3.30
N LYS A 634 -1.91 31.01 -2.52
CA LYS A 634 -2.08 31.02 -1.05
C LYS A 634 -3.43 30.39 -0.66
N GLY A 635 -3.40 29.48 0.33
CA GLY A 635 -4.55 28.70 0.77
C GLY A 635 -4.87 27.44 -0.04
N HIS A 636 -4.26 27.21 -1.22
CA HIS A 636 -4.44 25.95 -1.96
C HIS A 636 -3.62 24.81 -1.34
N VAL A 637 -4.18 23.61 -1.35
CA VAL A 637 -3.52 22.37 -0.87
C VAL A 637 -2.59 21.80 -1.95
N LEU A 638 -1.46 21.27 -1.51
CA LEU A 638 -0.41 20.61 -2.27
C LEU A 638 -0.26 19.15 -1.80
N MET A 639 -0.01 18.25 -2.74
CA MET A 639 0.08 16.80 -2.50
C MET A 639 1.52 16.29 -2.65
N ALA A 640 1.96 15.41 -1.76
CA ALA A 640 3.27 14.77 -1.82
C ALA A 640 3.51 14.03 -3.16
N GLY A 641 4.73 14.13 -3.69
CA GLY A 641 5.16 13.49 -4.94
C GLY A 641 4.68 14.16 -6.24
N THR A 642 3.89 15.23 -6.15
CA THR A 642 3.62 16.12 -7.30
C THR A 642 4.82 17.03 -7.56
N VAL A 643 4.86 17.70 -8.72
CA VAL A 643 6.03 18.50 -9.14
C VAL A 643 5.66 19.97 -9.26
N ASN A 644 6.41 20.84 -8.60
CA ASN A 644 6.28 22.28 -8.70
C ASN A 644 6.76 22.79 -10.07
N GLY A 645 6.02 23.74 -10.66
CA GLY A 645 6.37 24.38 -11.92
C GLY A 645 7.40 25.50 -11.77
N GLU A 646 7.11 26.66 -12.36
CA GLU A 646 8.08 27.75 -12.52
C GLU A 646 8.15 28.73 -11.32
N GLY A 647 7.18 28.70 -10.39
CA GLY A 647 7.13 29.61 -9.24
C GLY A 647 7.83 29.07 -7.98
N ARG A 648 8.43 29.94 -7.17
CA ARG A 648 8.87 29.62 -5.79
C ARG A 648 7.65 29.68 -4.87
N VAL A 649 7.44 28.64 -4.07
CA VAL A 649 6.26 28.51 -3.19
C VAL A 649 6.71 28.10 -1.80
N ASP A 650 6.27 28.80 -0.76
CA ASP A 650 6.42 28.34 0.63
C ASP A 650 5.11 27.69 1.08
N MET A 651 5.19 26.51 1.70
CA MET A 651 4.03 25.74 2.16
C MET A 651 4.18 25.29 3.61
N ILE A 652 3.09 25.34 4.38
CA ILE A 652 3.05 24.73 5.72
C ILE A 652 2.59 23.28 5.62
N ILE A 653 3.30 22.37 6.28
CA ILE A 653 3.02 20.92 6.22
C ILE A 653 1.83 20.57 7.13
N THR A 654 0.86 19.86 6.56
CA THR A 654 -0.36 19.41 7.25
C THR A 654 -0.37 17.91 7.52
N ARG A 655 0.29 17.09 6.68
CA ARG A 655 0.54 15.66 6.93
C ARG A 655 1.93 15.27 6.44
N ALA A 656 2.69 14.56 7.27
CA ALA A 656 4.08 14.17 7.02
C ALA A 656 4.26 12.64 7.07
N GLY A 657 5.36 12.15 6.49
CA GLY A 657 5.70 10.72 6.50
C GLY A 657 4.58 9.81 6.01
N ARG A 658 4.24 8.79 6.83
CA ARG A 658 3.20 7.79 6.53
C ARG A 658 1.79 8.36 6.34
N ASP A 659 1.51 9.56 6.86
CA ASP A 659 0.18 10.17 6.78
C ASP A 659 -0.03 11.02 5.51
N THR A 660 0.99 11.15 4.66
CA THR A 660 0.86 11.75 3.32
C THR A 660 -0.04 10.91 2.40
N GLN A 661 -0.79 11.58 1.52
CA GLN A 661 -1.62 10.91 0.50
C GLN A 661 -0.83 9.92 -0.34
N LEU A 662 0.41 10.24 -0.73
CA LEU A 662 1.26 9.33 -1.48
C LEU A 662 1.59 8.05 -0.69
N SER A 663 1.95 8.15 0.59
CA SER A 663 2.25 7.00 1.44
C SER A 663 1.01 6.12 1.65
N GLN A 664 -0.16 6.72 1.83
CA GLN A 664 -1.42 5.99 1.90
C GLN A 664 -1.71 5.25 0.57
N ILE A 665 -1.60 5.91 -0.58
CA ILE A 665 -1.75 5.26 -1.91
C ILE A 665 -0.80 4.07 -2.06
N VAL A 666 0.48 4.23 -1.70
CA VAL A 666 1.49 3.16 -1.74
C VAL A 666 1.09 1.99 -0.84
N ARG A 667 0.69 2.26 0.41
CA ARG A 667 0.20 1.24 1.36
C ARG A 667 -1.01 0.49 0.81
N LEU A 668 -2.02 1.19 0.29
CA LEU A 668 -3.22 0.57 -0.28
C LEU A 668 -2.88 -0.32 -1.49
N VAL A 669 -1.88 0.04 -2.31
CA VAL A 669 -1.40 -0.80 -3.42
C VAL A 669 -0.56 -1.99 -2.93
N GLN A 670 0.17 -1.89 -1.82
CA GLN A 670 0.87 -3.00 -1.19
C GLN A 670 -0.09 -4.02 -0.55
N GLU A 671 -1.08 -3.55 0.20
CA GLU A 671 -2.18 -4.36 0.74
C GLU A 671 -2.97 -5.07 -0.39
N ALA A 672 -3.14 -4.40 -1.53
CA ALA A 672 -3.75 -4.98 -2.73
C ALA A 672 -2.93 -6.08 -3.41
N GLN A 673 -1.60 -5.99 -3.41
CA GLN A 673 -0.71 -6.97 -4.04
C GLN A 673 -0.41 -8.18 -3.15
N THR A 674 -0.53 -8.03 -1.82
CA THR A 674 -0.24 -9.09 -0.83
C THR A 674 -1.46 -9.96 -0.52
N SER A 675 -2.68 -9.42 -0.61
CA SER A 675 -3.93 -10.14 -0.29
C SER A 675 -4.41 -11.07 -1.43
N ARG A 676 -4.60 -12.36 -1.10
CA ARG A 676 -4.93 -13.41 -2.09
C ARG A 676 -6.36 -13.33 -2.60
N ALA A 677 -6.55 -13.55 -3.90
CA ALA A 677 -7.88 -13.71 -4.50
C ALA A 677 -8.50 -15.07 -4.13
N PRO A 678 -9.82 -15.17 -3.84
CA PRO A 678 -10.47 -16.45 -3.57
C PRO A 678 -10.31 -17.45 -4.71
N ILE A 679 -10.45 -17.02 -5.96
CA ILE A 679 -10.17 -17.83 -7.16
C ILE A 679 -8.73 -18.39 -7.24
N GLN A 680 -7.75 -17.79 -6.56
CA GLN A 680 -6.40 -18.35 -6.47
C GLN A 680 -6.38 -19.61 -5.60
N ARG A 681 -7.09 -19.62 -4.47
CA ARG A 681 -7.23 -20.81 -3.59
C ARG A 681 -7.80 -22.01 -4.36
N VAL A 682 -8.71 -21.77 -5.32
CA VAL A 682 -9.26 -22.82 -6.20
C VAL A 682 -8.18 -23.37 -7.15
N ALA A 683 -7.35 -22.51 -7.74
CA ALA A 683 -6.25 -22.96 -8.61
C ALA A 683 -5.18 -23.75 -7.83
N ASP A 684 -4.84 -23.29 -6.61
CA ASP A 684 -3.89 -23.97 -5.71
C ASP A 684 -4.43 -25.33 -5.25
N MET A 685 -5.72 -25.41 -4.87
CA MET A 685 -6.40 -26.67 -4.51
C MET A 685 -6.40 -27.66 -5.68
N VAL A 686 -6.78 -27.22 -6.88
CA VAL A 686 -6.78 -28.06 -8.08
C VAL A 686 -5.36 -28.56 -8.38
N ALA A 687 -4.34 -27.72 -8.27
CA ALA A 687 -2.96 -28.12 -8.48
C ALA A 687 -2.50 -29.21 -7.49
N GLY A 688 -2.89 -29.12 -6.21
CA GLY A 688 -2.58 -30.12 -5.19
C GLY A 688 -3.14 -31.51 -5.51
N TYR A 689 -4.44 -31.60 -5.83
CA TYR A 689 -5.05 -32.87 -6.24
C TYR A 689 -4.47 -33.38 -7.57
N PHE A 690 -4.16 -32.48 -8.51
CA PHE A 690 -3.66 -32.84 -9.84
C PHE A 690 -2.32 -33.57 -9.77
N VAL A 691 -1.38 -33.16 -8.91
CA VAL A 691 -0.07 -33.85 -8.76
C VAL A 691 -0.25 -35.34 -8.43
N SER A 692 -1.09 -35.66 -7.43
CA SER A 692 -1.37 -37.04 -7.04
C SER A 692 -2.06 -37.84 -8.16
N ILE A 693 -3.04 -37.24 -8.84
CA ILE A 693 -3.72 -37.84 -10.00
C ILE A 693 -2.71 -38.18 -11.11
N ILE A 694 -1.80 -37.26 -11.45
CA ILE A 694 -0.80 -37.50 -12.51
C ILE A 694 0.19 -38.60 -12.15
N ILE A 695 0.62 -38.72 -10.88
CA ILE A 695 1.48 -39.83 -10.44
C ILE A 695 0.75 -41.18 -10.60
N THR A 696 -0.52 -41.26 -10.18
CA THR A 696 -1.32 -42.49 -10.36
C THR A 696 -1.58 -42.82 -11.83
N LEU A 697 -1.85 -41.83 -12.69
CA LEU A 697 -2.02 -42.02 -14.13
C LEU A 697 -0.73 -42.44 -14.83
N GLY A 698 0.43 -41.91 -14.44
CA GLY A 698 1.73 -42.34 -14.97
C GLY A 698 2.02 -43.81 -14.62
N LEU A 699 1.80 -44.20 -13.35
CA LEU A 699 1.96 -45.57 -12.89
C LEU A 699 0.96 -46.53 -13.57
N ALA A 700 -0.32 -46.15 -13.65
CA ALA A 700 -1.34 -46.94 -14.33
C ALA A 700 -1.03 -47.10 -15.83
N THR A 701 -0.53 -46.05 -16.48
CA THR A 701 -0.07 -46.08 -17.88
C THR A 701 1.08 -47.08 -18.05
N PHE A 702 2.10 -47.00 -17.19
CA PHE A 702 3.23 -47.94 -17.18
C PHE A 702 2.77 -49.39 -17.05
N ILE A 703 1.98 -49.70 -16.02
CA ILE A 703 1.49 -51.06 -15.74
C ILE A 703 0.61 -51.58 -16.88
N SER A 704 -0.32 -50.76 -17.38
CA SER A 704 -1.26 -51.16 -18.44
C SER A 704 -0.52 -51.51 -19.73
N TRP A 705 0.45 -50.70 -20.17
CA TRP A 705 1.25 -51.02 -21.37
C TRP A 705 2.23 -52.18 -21.13
N MET A 706 2.74 -52.38 -19.92
CA MET A 706 3.55 -53.56 -19.59
C MET A 706 2.75 -54.85 -19.78
N ILE A 707 1.54 -54.93 -19.22
CA ILE A 707 0.64 -56.08 -19.36
C ILE A 707 0.22 -56.24 -20.83
N LEU A 708 -0.29 -55.17 -21.45
CA LEU A 708 -0.85 -55.21 -22.80
C LEU A 708 0.20 -55.57 -23.86
N SER A 709 1.45 -55.11 -23.73
CA SER A 709 2.55 -55.48 -24.63
C SER A 709 3.04 -56.94 -24.47
N HIS A 710 2.62 -57.63 -23.41
CA HIS A 710 2.86 -59.06 -23.21
C HIS A 710 1.65 -59.94 -23.54
N VAL A 711 0.43 -59.40 -23.49
CA VAL A 711 -0.83 -60.14 -23.76
C VAL A 711 -1.27 -60.05 -25.24
N LEU A 712 -0.96 -58.96 -25.95
CA LEU A 712 -1.31 -58.84 -27.38
C LEU A 712 -0.39 -59.66 -28.28
N SER A 713 -0.99 -60.52 -29.12
CA SER A 713 -0.27 -61.28 -30.16
C SER A 713 0.40 -60.37 -31.21
N ASN A 714 -0.22 -59.22 -31.50
CA ASN A 714 0.30 -58.18 -32.41
C ASN A 714 0.36 -56.84 -31.66
N PRO A 715 1.45 -56.53 -30.93
CA PRO A 715 1.62 -55.23 -30.29
C PRO A 715 1.97 -54.14 -31.33
N PRO A 716 1.74 -52.84 -31.02
CA PRO A 716 2.07 -51.74 -31.95
C PRO A 716 3.54 -51.72 -32.38
N SER A 717 3.82 -51.23 -33.60
CA SER A 717 5.16 -51.25 -34.24
C SER A 717 6.30 -50.64 -33.40
N ILE A 718 5.99 -49.71 -32.52
CA ILE A 718 6.94 -49.07 -31.60
C ILE A 718 7.47 -50.07 -30.54
N PHE A 719 6.70 -51.10 -30.18
CA PHE A 719 7.13 -52.19 -29.29
C PHE A 719 7.86 -53.33 -30.03
N LEU A 720 7.81 -53.36 -31.37
CA LEU A 720 8.44 -54.38 -32.22
C LEU A 720 9.77 -53.89 -32.84
N SER A 721 10.04 -52.60 -32.83
CA SER A 721 11.23 -52.00 -33.42
C SER A 721 12.44 -52.13 -32.49
N ALA A 722 13.47 -52.87 -32.91
CA ALA A 722 14.67 -53.13 -32.11
C ALA A 722 15.44 -51.86 -31.70
N ALA A 723 15.36 -50.78 -32.50
CA ALA A 723 15.92 -49.47 -32.17
C ALA A 723 15.24 -48.80 -30.96
N SER A 724 14.03 -49.23 -30.57
CA SER A 724 13.19 -48.60 -29.54
C SER A 724 13.47 -49.10 -28.12
N GLY A 725 14.60 -49.80 -27.88
CA GLY A 725 15.05 -50.19 -26.52
C GLY A 725 14.23 -51.29 -25.83
N GLY A 726 13.26 -51.89 -26.52
CA GLY A 726 12.40 -52.96 -25.99
C GLY A 726 11.19 -52.49 -25.19
N ARG A 727 10.30 -53.43 -24.85
CA ARG A 727 8.94 -53.13 -24.33
C ARG A 727 8.94 -52.25 -23.07
N ILE A 728 9.81 -52.57 -22.10
CA ILE A 728 9.95 -51.82 -20.85
C ILE A 728 10.33 -50.36 -21.14
N MET A 729 11.23 -50.12 -22.10
CA MET A 729 11.72 -48.79 -22.44
C MET A 729 10.65 -47.90 -23.05
N VAL A 730 9.78 -48.47 -23.89
CA VAL A 730 8.59 -47.78 -24.42
C VAL A 730 7.61 -47.44 -23.29
N CYS A 731 7.34 -48.38 -22.37
CA CYS A 731 6.47 -48.12 -21.20
C CYS A 731 7.03 -47.02 -20.28
N VAL A 732 8.35 -46.99 -20.04
CA VAL A 732 9.02 -45.93 -19.25
C VAL A 732 8.93 -44.58 -19.98
N LYS A 733 9.16 -44.53 -21.30
CA LYS A 733 9.00 -43.30 -22.09
C LYS A 733 7.58 -42.72 -22.03
N LEU A 734 6.55 -43.56 -22.11
CA LEU A 734 5.15 -43.13 -21.98
C LEU A 734 4.85 -42.62 -20.56
N CYS A 735 5.32 -43.32 -19.52
CA CYS A 735 5.19 -42.90 -18.12
C CYS A 735 5.82 -41.53 -17.88
N ILE A 736 7.07 -41.33 -18.32
CA ILE A 736 7.77 -40.04 -18.24
C ILE A 736 7.00 -38.97 -19.04
N SER A 737 6.48 -39.29 -20.23
CA SER A 737 5.70 -38.34 -21.04
C SER A 737 4.43 -37.86 -20.32
N VAL A 738 3.69 -38.74 -19.65
CA VAL A 738 2.51 -38.38 -18.85
C VAL A 738 2.87 -37.45 -17.69
N ILE A 739 3.91 -37.81 -16.92
CA ILE A 739 4.37 -37.04 -15.75
C ILE A 739 4.89 -35.65 -16.16
N VAL A 740 5.60 -35.58 -17.29
CA VAL A 740 6.16 -34.34 -17.85
C VAL A 740 5.08 -33.44 -18.45
N PHE A 741 4.17 -34.00 -19.24
CA PHE A 741 3.18 -33.20 -19.96
C PHE A 741 2.26 -32.45 -19.01
N ALA A 742 1.85 -33.13 -17.93
CA ALA A 742 0.91 -32.60 -16.97
C ALA A 742 1.55 -31.81 -15.82
N CYS A 743 2.56 -30.98 -16.09
CA CYS A 743 2.88 -29.90 -15.15
C CYS A 743 1.72 -28.89 -15.10
N PRO A 744 1.17 -28.54 -13.92
CA PRO A 744 0.23 -27.41 -13.77
C PRO A 744 0.94 -26.04 -13.86
N CYS A 745 2.08 -25.95 -14.55
CA CYS A 745 2.95 -24.77 -14.66
C CYS A 745 2.18 -23.51 -15.09
N ALA A 746 1.35 -23.61 -16.13
CA ALA A 746 0.53 -22.50 -16.61
C ALA A 746 -0.68 -22.19 -15.70
N LEU A 747 -1.14 -23.17 -14.90
CA LEU A 747 -2.33 -23.06 -14.05
C LEU A 747 -2.08 -22.12 -12.87
N GLY A 748 -0.99 -22.34 -12.12
CA GLY A 748 -0.64 -21.51 -10.97
C GLY A 748 -0.24 -20.07 -11.34
N LEU A 749 0.30 -19.87 -12.55
CA LEU A 749 0.71 -18.55 -13.06
C LEU A 749 -0.50 -17.71 -13.54
N SER A 750 -1.54 -18.36 -14.06
CA SER A 750 -2.73 -17.77 -14.70
C SER A 750 -3.38 -16.64 -13.89
N THR A 751 -3.72 -16.93 -12.63
CA THR A 751 -4.44 -16.01 -11.75
C THR A 751 -3.57 -14.83 -11.29
N PRO A 752 -2.43 -15.03 -10.59
CA PRO A 752 -1.66 -13.92 -10.03
C PRO A 752 -1.14 -12.97 -11.10
N THR A 753 -0.72 -13.46 -12.27
CA THR A 753 -0.20 -12.60 -13.35
C THR A 753 -1.29 -11.70 -13.92
N ALA A 754 -2.51 -12.22 -14.11
CA ALA A 754 -3.63 -11.42 -14.63
C ALA A 754 -4.15 -10.41 -13.60
N VAL A 755 -4.24 -10.79 -12.32
CA VAL A 755 -4.58 -9.86 -11.22
C VAL A 755 -3.56 -8.73 -11.13
N MET A 756 -2.26 -9.07 -11.04
CA MET A 756 -1.18 -8.13 -10.78
C MET A 756 -0.91 -7.17 -11.95
N VAL A 757 -1.07 -7.60 -13.21
CA VAL A 757 -1.05 -6.68 -14.37
C VAL A 757 -2.32 -5.84 -14.40
N GLY A 758 -3.49 -6.44 -14.11
CA GLY A 758 -4.77 -5.75 -14.12
C GLY A 758 -4.89 -4.62 -13.10
N THR A 759 -4.48 -4.84 -11.85
CA THR A 759 -4.47 -3.82 -10.79
C THR A 759 -3.44 -2.73 -11.07
N GLY A 760 -2.25 -3.07 -11.59
CA GLY A 760 -1.26 -2.07 -12.01
C GLY A 760 -1.75 -1.16 -13.15
N VAL A 761 -2.52 -1.70 -14.10
CA VAL A 761 -3.18 -0.91 -15.16
C VAL A 761 -4.33 -0.06 -14.60
N GLY A 762 -5.07 -0.57 -13.61
CA GLY A 762 -6.07 0.20 -12.87
C GLY A 762 -5.47 1.40 -12.15
N ALA A 763 -4.39 1.21 -11.39
CA ALA A 763 -3.70 2.27 -10.66
C ALA A 763 -3.18 3.36 -11.63
N GLY A 764 -2.57 2.98 -12.75
CA GLY A 764 -2.18 3.89 -13.84
C GLY A 764 -3.35 4.51 -14.64
N LYS A 765 -4.59 4.34 -14.17
CA LYS A 765 -5.83 4.98 -14.63
C LYS A 765 -6.69 5.52 -13.48
N GLY A 766 -6.10 5.70 -12.29
CA GLY A 766 -6.76 6.27 -11.12
C GLY A 766 -7.76 5.34 -10.43
N ILE A 767 -7.62 4.03 -10.59
CA ILE A 767 -8.50 3.01 -9.99
C ILE A 767 -7.66 2.08 -9.11
N LEU A 768 -7.64 2.35 -7.80
CA LEU A 768 -6.99 1.49 -6.81
C LEU A 768 -7.99 0.43 -6.33
N ILE A 769 -7.60 -0.85 -6.33
CA ILE A 769 -8.48 -1.97 -5.90
C ILE A 769 -7.78 -2.70 -4.77
N LYS A 770 -8.33 -2.66 -3.56
CA LYS A 770 -7.79 -3.34 -2.37
C LYS A 770 -8.05 -4.83 -2.42
N GLY A 771 -7.16 -5.53 -3.12
CA GLY A 771 -6.99 -6.97 -2.97
C GLY A 771 -7.84 -7.85 -3.87
N GLY A 772 -7.49 -9.14 -3.87
CA GLY A 772 -8.06 -10.11 -4.80
C GLY A 772 -9.53 -10.48 -4.57
N ASP A 773 -10.05 -10.32 -3.35
CA ASP A 773 -11.47 -10.57 -3.03
C ASP A 773 -12.40 -9.45 -3.52
N ALA A 774 -11.99 -8.18 -3.31
CA ALA A 774 -12.67 -7.03 -3.90
C ALA A 774 -12.74 -7.15 -5.42
N LEU A 775 -11.64 -7.55 -6.07
CA LEU A 775 -11.62 -7.78 -7.52
C LEU A 775 -12.59 -8.89 -7.97
N GLU A 776 -12.79 -9.96 -7.17
CA GLU A 776 -13.74 -11.02 -7.50
C GLU A 776 -15.20 -10.58 -7.33
N LYS A 777 -15.51 -9.99 -6.16
CA LYS A 777 -16.85 -9.46 -5.86
C LYS A 777 -17.29 -8.39 -6.87
N ALA A 778 -16.35 -7.59 -7.40
CA ALA A 778 -16.64 -6.54 -8.39
C ALA A 778 -17.21 -7.08 -9.71
N THR A 779 -16.98 -8.36 -10.00
CA THR A 779 -17.52 -9.06 -11.18
C THR A 779 -18.95 -9.57 -11.00
N LYS A 780 -19.45 -9.56 -9.77
CA LYS A 780 -20.72 -10.13 -9.33
C LYS A 780 -21.72 -9.07 -8.83
N ILE A 781 -21.32 -7.81 -8.73
CA ILE A 781 -22.20 -6.68 -8.34
C ILE A 781 -23.44 -6.65 -9.24
N THR A 782 -24.61 -6.54 -8.61
CA THR A 782 -25.91 -6.37 -9.29
C THR A 782 -26.52 -4.97 -9.04
N HIS A 783 -26.17 -4.35 -7.91
CA HIS A 783 -26.74 -3.08 -7.46
C HIS A 783 -25.65 -2.11 -6.97
N VAL A 784 -25.79 -0.83 -7.26
CA VAL A 784 -24.87 0.23 -6.83
C VAL A 784 -25.62 1.33 -6.10
N VAL A 785 -25.34 1.47 -4.81
CA VAL A 785 -25.83 2.52 -3.94
C VAL A 785 -24.88 3.71 -4.02
N PHE A 786 -25.41 4.90 -4.26
CA PHE A 786 -24.65 6.15 -4.22
C PHE A 786 -25.06 6.97 -2.99
N ASP A 787 -24.10 7.58 -2.29
CA ASP A 787 -24.40 8.79 -1.54
C ASP A 787 -24.67 9.97 -2.49
N LYS A 788 -25.46 10.95 -2.04
CA LYS A 788 -25.75 12.16 -2.80
C LYS A 788 -24.60 13.17 -2.72
N THR A 789 -24.12 13.47 -1.53
CA THR A 789 -23.48 14.74 -1.18
C THR A 789 -21.96 14.60 -1.19
N GLY A 790 -21.28 15.26 -2.13
CA GLY A 790 -19.84 15.05 -2.40
C GLY A 790 -19.56 13.87 -3.34
N THR A 791 -20.43 12.86 -3.35
CA THR A 791 -20.37 11.73 -4.30
C THR A 791 -21.03 12.05 -5.64
N LEU A 792 -22.37 12.20 -5.72
CA LEU A 792 -23.08 12.55 -6.97
C LEU A 792 -23.03 14.06 -7.26
N THR A 793 -23.04 14.87 -6.21
CA THR A 793 -22.85 16.32 -6.27
C THR A 793 -21.40 16.71 -5.97
N ILE A 794 -21.06 17.98 -6.17
CA ILE A 794 -19.72 18.53 -5.87
C ILE A 794 -19.51 18.71 -4.35
N GLY A 795 -20.57 18.71 -3.53
CA GLY A 795 -20.48 18.94 -2.08
C GLY A 795 -20.24 20.41 -1.75
N LYS A 796 -20.62 21.32 -2.66
CA LYS A 796 -20.47 22.76 -2.50
C LYS A 796 -21.79 23.44 -2.84
N MET A 797 -22.41 24.04 -1.83
CA MET A 797 -23.60 24.86 -2.01
C MET A 797 -23.25 26.14 -2.77
N SER A 798 -24.13 26.56 -3.67
CA SER A 798 -24.07 27.85 -4.36
C SER A 798 -25.47 28.47 -4.44
N VAL A 799 -25.54 29.80 -4.55
CA VAL A 799 -26.81 30.50 -4.79
C VAL A 799 -27.24 30.24 -6.24
N SER A 800 -28.39 29.60 -6.40
CA SER A 800 -28.98 29.28 -7.70
C SER A 800 -29.94 30.38 -8.20
N LYS A 801 -30.64 31.04 -7.26
CA LYS A 801 -31.59 32.13 -7.48
C LYS A 801 -31.69 32.97 -6.19
N SER A 802 -31.90 34.28 -6.32
CA SER A 802 -32.27 35.18 -5.23
C SER A 802 -33.54 35.93 -5.60
N GLU A 803 -34.50 36.01 -4.69
CA GLU A 803 -35.72 36.79 -4.84
C GLU A 803 -35.74 37.88 -3.78
N ILE A 804 -35.48 39.12 -4.21
CA ILE A 804 -35.55 40.31 -3.36
C ILE A 804 -36.97 40.88 -3.47
N LEU A 805 -37.60 41.19 -2.34
CA LEU A 805 -38.99 41.67 -2.27
C LEU A 805 -39.10 43.10 -1.74
N GLY A 806 -40.15 43.78 -2.17
CA GLY A 806 -40.43 45.18 -1.80
C GLY A 806 -39.40 46.16 -2.34
N GLN A 807 -39.24 47.28 -1.64
CA GLN A 807 -38.40 48.43 -2.03
C GLN A 807 -36.94 48.05 -2.34
N TRP A 808 -36.41 46.99 -1.70
CA TRP A 808 -35.06 46.49 -1.92
C TRP A 808 -34.79 46.01 -3.36
N ASN A 809 -35.85 45.70 -4.13
CA ASN A 809 -35.74 45.24 -5.52
C ASN A 809 -35.94 46.36 -6.56
N GLU A 810 -36.40 47.54 -6.17
CA GLU A 810 -36.82 48.61 -7.09
C GLU A 810 -35.64 49.45 -7.61
N GLU A 811 -34.57 49.59 -6.82
CA GLU A 811 -33.32 50.25 -7.25
C GLU A 811 -32.12 49.30 -7.19
N GLU A 812 -31.29 49.30 -8.24
CA GLU A 812 -30.01 48.56 -8.28
C GLU A 812 -29.07 48.92 -7.11
N LYS A 813 -29.13 50.17 -6.63
CA LYS A 813 -28.38 50.62 -5.45
C LYS A 813 -28.84 49.93 -4.16
N LEU A 814 -30.15 49.71 -4.01
CA LEU A 814 -30.72 49.00 -2.87
C LEU A 814 -30.44 47.49 -2.97
N GLN A 815 -30.46 46.91 -4.16
CA GLN A 815 -30.03 45.52 -4.39
C GLN A 815 -28.55 45.31 -4.01
N ARG A 816 -27.66 46.23 -4.40
CA ARG A 816 -26.23 46.19 -3.99
C ARG A 816 -26.07 46.39 -2.48
N LEU A 817 -26.81 47.31 -1.86
CA LEU A 817 -26.80 47.49 -0.40
C LEU A 817 -27.29 46.22 0.33
N TRP A 818 -28.37 45.60 -0.14
CA TRP A 818 -28.93 44.35 0.37
C TRP A 818 -27.89 43.21 0.35
N TRP A 819 -27.23 43.00 -0.80
CA TRP A 819 -26.13 42.03 -0.90
C TRP A 819 -24.95 42.36 0.02
N THR A 820 -24.62 43.65 0.19
CA THR A 820 -23.55 44.09 1.11
C THR A 820 -23.91 43.76 2.57
N LEU A 821 -25.13 44.08 3.01
CA LEU A 821 -25.60 43.84 4.39
C LEU A 821 -25.69 42.34 4.71
N ILE A 822 -26.22 41.52 3.79
CA ILE A 822 -26.32 40.07 3.95
C ILE A 822 -24.95 39.39 3.89
N GLY A 823 -24.09 39.82 2.96
CA GLY A 823 -22.72 39.32 2.87
C GLY A 823 -21.89 39.64 4.12
N LEU A 824 -22.06 40.83 4.71
CA LEU A 824 -21.43 41.19 5.98
C LEU A 824 -21.96 40.35 7.15
N ALA A 825 -23.28 40.12 7.22
CA ALA A 825 -23.88 39.31 8.28
C ALA A 825 -23.38 37.86 8.27
N GLU A 826 -23.35 37.21 7.10
CA GLU A 826 -22.85 35.83 6.96
C GLU A 826 -21.31 35.73 7.00
N MET A 827 -20.57 36.84 6.93
CA MET A 827 -19.09 36.82 7.02
C MET A 827 -18.59 36.33 8.39
N GLY A 828 -19.39 36.48 9.45
CA GLY A 828 -19.09 35.94 10.79
C GLY A 828 -19.41 34.45 10.96
N SER A 829 -20.00 33.80 9.96
CA SER A 829 -20.55 32.44 10.06
C SER A 829 -19.68 31.44 9.29
N GLU A 830 -19.18 30.40 9.97
CA GLU A 830 -18.35 29.37 9.33
C GLU A 830 -19.15 28.37 8.48
N HIS A 831 -20.48 28.42 8.51
CA HIS A 831 -21.34 27.40 7.91
C HIS A 831 -21.18 27.35 6.37
N PRO A 832 -21.30 26.18 5.72
CA PRO A 832 -21.18 26.09 4.26
C PRO A 832 -22.18 26.98 3.49
N ILE A 833 -23.39 27.15 4.07
CA ILE A 833 -24.41 28.11 3.64
C ILE A 833 -23.84 29.53 3.60
N ALA A 834 -23.32 30.01 4.72
CA ALA A 834 -22.79 31.35 4.89
C ALA A 834 -21.72 31.66 3.84
N LYS A 835 -20.74 30.77 3.73
CA LYS A 835 -19.64 30.88 2.74
C LYS A 835 -20.16 30.97 1.30
N SER A 836 -21.25 30.27 0.97
CA SER A 836 -21.88 30.36 -0.35
C SER A 836 -22.68 31.67 -0.58
N ILE A 837 -23.29 32.23 0.46
CA ILE A 837 -23.99 33.53 0.42
C ILE A 837 -22.98 34.68 0.33
N VAL A 838 -21.90 34.65 1.13
CA VAL A 838 -20.79 35.61 1.06
C VAL A 838 -20.15 35.61 -0.33
N PHE A 839 -19.92 34.43 -0.92
CA PHE A 839 -19.38 34.35 -2.27
C PHE A 839 -20.33 34.97 -3.32
N ALA A 840 -21.63 34.65 -3.26
CA ALA A 840 -22.62 35.25 -4.15
C ALA A 840 -22.76 36.76 -3.96
N ALA A 841 -22.66 37.26 -2.73
CA ALA A 841 -22.65 38.70 -2.44
C ALA A 841 -21.46 39.40 -3.10
N LYS A 842 -20.25 38.83 -3.00
CA LYS A 842 -19.06 39.36 -3.71
C LYS A 842 -19.26 39.36 -5.23
N GLU A 843 -19.71 38.24 -5.79
CA GLU A 843 -19.96 38.09 -7.24
C GLU A 843 -20.99 39.13 -7.75
N HIS A 844 -22.12 39.30 -7.05
CA HIS A 844 -23.14 40.31 -7.39
C HIS A 844 -22.69 41.76 -7.20
N LEU A 845 -21.70 42.01 -6.34
CA LEU A 845 -21.06 43.33 -6.16
C LEU A 845 -19.94 43.60 -7.17
N GLY A 846 -19.53 42.61 -7.97
CA GLY A 846 -18.37 42.71 -8.86
C GLY A 846 -17.02 42.62 -8.12
N LEU A 847 -17.04 42.21 -6.85
CA LEU A 847 -15.86 41.96 -6.05
C LEU A 847 -15.38 40.53 -6.34
N GLY A 848 -14.07 40.35 -6.56
CA GLY A 848 -13.49 39.01 -6.77
C GLY A 848 -13.63 38.12 -5.53
N PRO A 849 -13.31 36.81 -5.62
CA PRO A 849 -13.41 35.87 -4.49
C PRO A 849 -12.72 36.37 -3.21
N ASP A 850 -11.57 37.04 -3.37
CA ASP A 850 -10.73 37.57 -2.30
C ASP A 850 -11.10 39.00 -1.88
N GLY A 851 -12.02 39.67 -2.60
CA GLY A 851 -12.40 41.06 -2.33
C GLY A 851 -13.10 41.24 -0.98
N THR A 852 -12.83 42.35 -0.29
CA THR A 852 -13.47 42.70 0.98
C THR A 852 -14.87 43.28 0.79
N LEU A 853 -15.77 43.03 1.75
CA LEU A 853 -17.07 43.71 1.80
C LEU A 853 -16.93 44.97 2.67
N ASP A 854 -17.27 46.13 2.13
CA ASP A 854 -17.03 47.42 2.79
C ASP A 854 -18.08 47.72 3.88
N GLY A 855 -17.77 47.34 5.11
CA GLY A 855 -18.56 47.66 6.30
C GLY A 855 -17.99 47.08 7.58
N SER A 856 -18.78 47.11 8.64
CA SER A 856 -18.46 46.48 9.92
C SER A 856 -19.63 45.66 10.45
N VAL A 857 -19.31 44.59 11.18
CA VAL A 857 -20.26 43.75 11.91
C VAL A 857 -20.12 44.10 13.39
N GLY A 858 -21.24 44.31 14.06
CA GLY A 858 -21.36 44.48 15.51
C GLY A 858 -21.69 43.15 16.18
N ASP A 859 -22.70 43.16 17.04
CA ASP A 859 -23.18 41.96 17.73
C ASP A 859 -23.69 40.92 16.72
N PHE A 860 -23.28 39.65 16.90
CA PHE A 860 -23.61 38.50 16.07
C PHE A 860 -24.02 37.32 16.96
N GLU A 861 -25.17 36.70 16.67
CA GLU A 861 -25.69 35.54 17.37
C GLU A 861 -26.13 34.46 16.37
N ALA A 862 -25.69 33.22 16.58
CA ALA A 862 -25.99 32.08 15.72
C ALA A 862 -26.85 31.04 16.45
N VAL A 863 -28.10 30.87 16.02
CA VAL A 863 -29.05 29.92 16.62
C VAL A 863 -29.03 28.62 15.82
N VAL A 864 -28.37 27.61 16.38
CA VAL A 864 -28.13 26.30 15.75
C VAL A 864 -29.43 25.68 15.22
N GLY A 865 -29.44 25.35 13.93
CA GLY A 865 -30.60 24.77 13.23
C GLY A 865 -31.71 25.75 12.85
N LYS A 866 -31.54 27.06 13.13
CA LYS A 866 -32.55 28.10 12.85
C LYS A 866 -32.05 29.23 11.95
N GLY A 867 -30.92 29.87 12.27
CA GLY A 867 -30.42 31.02 11.53
C GLY A 867 -29.36 31.83 12.28
N ILE A 868 -29.01 33.00 11.74
CA ILE A 868 -28.14 34.00 12.36
C ILE A 868 -28.86 35.35 12.49
N GLU A 869 -28.49 36.10 13.53
CA GLU A 869 -28.80 37.51 13.73
C GLU A 869 -27.49 38.29 13.79
N ALA A 870 -27.40 39.41 13.07
CA ALA A 870 -26.22 40.27 13.07
C ALA A 870 -26.59 41.76 12.95
N THR A 871 -25.97 42.61 13.75
CA THR A 871 -26.01 44.06 13.53
C THR A 871 -24.89 44.45 12.56
N VAL A 872 -25.22 45.12 11.44
CA VAL A 872 -24.24 45.49 10.41
C VAL A 872 -24.32 46.96 10.01
N GLU A 873 -23.18 47.56 9.72
CA GLU A 873 -23.00 48.96 9.32
C GLU A 873 -22.21 49.00 8.00
N ALA A 874 -22.91 49.18 6.87
CA ALA A 874 -22.29 49.19 5.53
C ALA A 874 -21.70 50.57 5.21
N ALA A 875 -20.44 50.61 4.74
CA ALA A 875 -19.72 51.88 4.49
C ALA A 875 -20.27 52.66 3.28
N ILE A 876 -21.03 51.99 2.40
CA ILE A 876 -21.66 52.56 1.21
C ILE A 876 -22.89 53.43 1.57
N ALA A 877 -23.47 53.25 2.76
CA ALA A 877 -24.66 54.00 3.19
C ALA A 877 -24.32 55.45 3.60
N PRO A 878 -24.95 56.48 3.00
CA PRO A 878 -24.55 57.89 3.21
C PRO A 878 -24.76 58.41 4.64
N ASN A 879 -25.56 57.71 5.45
CA ASN A 879 -25.86 58.06 6.85
C ASN A 879 -25.16 57.17 7.90
N ARG A 880 -24.34 56.18 7.51
CA ARG A 880 -23.81 55.12 8.40
C ARG A 880 -24.88 54.50 9.32
N GLN A 881 -26.01 54.13 8.73
CA GLN A 881 -27.09 53.49 9.46
C GLN A 881 -26.72 52.04 9.78
N ARG A 882 -26.97 51.64 11.04
CA ARG A 882 -26.91 50.24 11.47
C ARG A 882 -28.23 49.56 11.16
N HIS A 883 -28.14 48.34 10.63
CA HIS A 883 -29.29 47.49 10.35
C HIS A 883 -29.15 46.16 11.10
N ARG A 884 -30.27 45.66 11.62
CA ARG A 884 -30.37 44.33 12.23
C ARG A 884 -30.75 43.31 11.15
N VAL A 885 -29.80 42.49 10.73
CA VAL A 885 -30.00 41.50 9.66
C VAL A 885 -30.29 40.13 10.27
N LEU A 886 -31.32 39.47 9.74
CA LEU A 886 -31.84 38.18 10.19
C LEU A 886 -31.90 37.23 8.99
N ILE A 887 -31.18 36.10 9.07
CA ILE A 887 -31.06 35.13 7.96
C ILE A 887 -31.31 33.72 8.52
N GLY A 888 -32.29 33.00 7.97
CA GLY A 888 -32.63 31.66 8.50
C GLY A 888 -33.88 31.04 7.90
N ASN A 889 -34.49 30.12 8.66
CA ASN A 889 -35.77 29.50 8.30
C ASN A 889 -36.98 30.36 8.72
N LEU A 890 -38.19 30.02 8.24
CA LEU A 890 -39.41 30.75 8.59
C LEU A 890 -39.72 30.74 10.10
N GLU A 891 -39.37 29.68 10.82
CA GLU A 891 -39.61 29.57 12.27
C GLU A 891 -38.75 30.58 13.06
N PHE A 892 -37.50 30.77 12.64
CA PHE A 892 -36.58 31.77 13.20
C PHE A 892 -37.13 33.18 13.05
N LEU A 893 -37.54 33.56 11.83
CA LEU A 893 -38.11 34.87 11.54
C LEU A 893 -39.43 35.14 12.29
N ARG A 894 -40.28 34.11 12.45
CA ARG A 894 -41.48 34.17 13.30
C ARG A 894 -41.11 34.41 14.77
N SER A 895 -40.11 33.71 15.29
CA SER A 895 -39.66 33.89 16.68
C SER A 895 -39.06 35.27 16.96
N GLN A 896 -38.57 35.97 15.93
CA GLN A 896 -38.02 37.32 16.00
C GLN A 896 -39.04 38.43 15.65
N ASN A 897 -40.34 38.11 15.58
CA ASN A 897 -41.44 39.04 15.30
C ASN A 897 -41.35 39.79 13.94
N VAL A 898 -40.73 39.18 12.92
CA VAL A 898 -40.68 39.75 11.57
C VAL A 898 -42.05 39.68 10.90
N SER A 899 -42.48 40.77 10.23
CA SER A 899 -43.73 40.80 9.48
C SER A 899 -43.63 39.99 8.18
N LEU A 900 -44.22 38.79 8.16
CA LEU A 900 -44.25 37.91 6.97
C LEU A 900 -45.49 38.21 6.10
N PRO A 901 -45.35 38.28 4.76
CA PRO A 901 -46.50 38.32 3.86
C PRO A 901 -47.15 36.93 3.74
N GLU A 902 -48.46 36.87 3.48
CA GLU A 902 -49.23 35.62 3.45
C GLU A 902 -48.71 34.62 2.40
N SER A 903 -48.17 35.10 1.27
CA SER A 903 -47.56 34.25 0.24
C SER A 903 -46.34 33.47 0.73
N ALA A 904 -45.55 34.02 1.67
CA ALA A 904 -44.32 33.38 2.14
C ALA A 904 -44.56 32.07 2.91
N GLY A 905 -45.80 31.76 3.31
CA GLY A 905 -46.18 30.50 3.95
C GLY A 905 -47.08 29.59 3.11
N ALA A 906 -47.52 30.01 1.92
CA ALA A 906 -48.36 29.21 1.03
C ALA A 906 -47.54 28.47 -0.05
N GLU A 907 -46.38 29.02 -0.41
CA GLU A 907 -45.56 28.54 -1.53
C GLU A 907 -44.73 27.28 -1.21
N GLU A 908 -44.66 26.83 0.06
CA GLU A 908 -43.94 25.59 0.43
C GLU A 908 -44.62 24.31 -0.13
N ASP A 909 -45.93 24.33 -0.36
CA ASP A 909 -46.68 23.20 -0.94
C ASP A 909 -46.87 23.30 -2.47
N ASP A 910 -46.98 24.51 -3.05
CA ASP A 910 -47.49 24.70 -4.43
C ASP A 910 -46.37 24.87 -5.50
N ASP A 911 -45.20 25.41 -5.12
CA ASP A 911 -44.02 25.49 -6.03
C ASP A 911 -43.48 24.09 -6.41
N PHE A 912 -43.94 23.06 -5.67
CA PHE A 912 -43.76 21.64 -5.95
C PHE A 912 -44.37 21.20 -7.30
N ALA A 913 -45.36 21.93 -7.83
CA ALA A 913 -45.96 21.68 -9.14
C ALA A 913 -45.30 22.48 -10.27
N ALA A 914 -45.02 23.77 -10.05
CA ALA A 914 -44.58 24.72 -11.08
C ALA A 914 -43.23 24.36 -11.72
N SER A 915 -42.34 23.68 -10.98
CA SER A 915 -41.03 23.20 -11.47
C SER A 915 -41.11 22.04 -12.50
N THR A 916 -42.30 21.64 -12.94
CA THR A 916 -42.49 20.53 -13.88
C THR A 916 -42.37 20.93 -15.36
N ASP A 917 -42.86 22.12 -15.74
CA ASP A 917 -43.05 22.50 -17.16
C ASP A 917 -41.93 23.40 -17.74
N THR A 918 -41.13 24.04 -16.90
CA THR A 918 -40.12 25.04 -17.32
C THR A 918 -38.84 24.46 -17.94
N LEU A 919 -38.78 23.15 -18.19
CA LEU A 919 -37.62 22.49 -18.87
C LEU A 919 -37.56 22.75 -20.39
N SER A 920 -38.47 23.55 -20.95
CA SER A 920 -38.65 23.72 -22.39
C SER A 920 -37.69 24.71 -23.08
N SER A 921 -36.77 25.36 -22.35
CA SER A 921 -35.77 26.28 -22.91
C SER A 921 -34.31 25.85 -22.60
N PRO A 922 -33.55 25.35 -23.59
CA PRO A 922 -32.17 24.91 -23.38
C PRO A 922 -31.19 26.10 -23.39
N HIS A 923 -30.86 26.64 -22.21
CA HIS A 923 -29.67 27.49 -22.05
C HIS A 923 -28.42 26.62 -21.83
N PRO A 924 -27.44 26.57 -22.75
CA PRO A 924 -26.43 25.51 -22.80
C PRO A 924 -25.30 25.59 -21.76
N ASN A 925 -25.30 26.59 -20.85
CA ASN A 925 -24.14 26.94 -20.02
C ASN A 925 -24.36 26.86 -18.49
N LYS A 926 -25.48 26.31 -17.98
CA LYS A 926 -25.67 26.08 -16.53
C LYS A 926 -25.99 24.61 -16.23
N LEU A 927 -25.31 24.05 -15.22
CA LEU A 927 -25.52 22.70 -14.73
C LEU A 927 -26.90 22.57 -14.04
N PRO A 928 -27.53 21.38 -14.05
CA PRO A 928 -28.75 21.14 -13.28
C PRO A 928 -28.48 21.13 -11.77
N SER A 929 -29.41 21.76 -11.04
CA SER A 929 -29.41 21.94 -9.58
C SER A 929 -29.81 20.67 -8.82
N ALA A 930 -29.18 20.38 -7.67
CA ALA A 930 -29.46 19.22 -6.83
C ALA A 930 -30.70 19.35 -5.91
N GLY A 931 -31.66 20.20 -6.28
CA GLY A 931 -32.76 20.65 -5.42
C GLY A 931 -32.35 21.83 -4.53
N THR A 932 -33.30 22.71 -4.23
CA THR A 932 -33.05 23.99 -3.56
C THR A 932 -33.42 23.98 -2.08
N THR A 933 -32.46 24.34 -1.24
CA THR A 933 -32.70 24.81 0.14
C THR A 933 -33.09 26.28 0.07
N ILE A 934 -34.23 26.64 0.64
CA ILE A 934 -34.68 28.03 0.70
C ILE A 934 -34.24 28.63 2.05
N ILE A 935 -33.64 29.81 2.00
CA ILE A 935 -33.30 30.61 3.17
C ILE A 935 -34.00 31.95 3.05
N HIS A 936 -34.54 32.44 4.15
CA HIS A 936 -35.35 33.64 4.21
C HIS A 936 -34.54 34.75 4.88
N THR A 937 -34.66 35.97 4.35
CA THR A 937 -33.85 37.12 4.81
C THR A 937 -34.74 38.29 5.21
N ALA A 938 -34.43 38.90 6.34
CA ALA A 938 -35.10 40.08 6.86
C ALA A 938 -34.09 41.13 7.32
N ILE A 939 -34.50 42.39 7.22
CA ILE A 939 -33.72 43.55 7.64
C ILE A 939 -34.60 44.41 8.54
N ASP A 940 -34.06 44.73 9.71
CA ASP A 940 -34.67 45.38 10.87
C ASP A 940 -35.88 44.61 11.43
N THR A 941 -37.09 44.87 10.91
CA THR A 941 -38.31 44.09 11.21
C THR A 941 -39.05 43.65 9.94
N THR A 942 -38.47 43.89 8.77
CA THR A 942 -39.13 43.72 7.46
C THR A 942 -38.59 42.49 6.74
N TYR A 943 -39.48 41.68 6.17
CA TYR A 943 -39.09 40.57 5.30
C TYR A 943 -38.57 41.12 3.96
N THR A 944 -37.39 40.69 3.52
CA THR A 944 -36.69 41.27 2.35
C THR A 944 -36.45 40.29 1.20
N GLY A 945 -36.51 38.97 1.42
CA GLY A 945 -36.34 38.04 0.32
C GLY A 945 -36.17 36.57 0.66
N LYS A 946 -35.95 35.78 -0.40
CA LYS A 946 -35.57 34.36 -0.38
C LYS A 946 -34.24 34.19 -1.12
N ILE A 947 -33.34 33.38 -0.58
CA ILE A 947 -32.13 32.90 -1.25
C ILE A 947 -32.28 31.39 -1.47
N TYR A 948 -32.22 30.96 -2.72
CA TYR A 948 -32.31 29.56 -3.11
C TYR A 948 -30.90 29.00 -3.29
N LEU A 949 -30.46 28.20 -2.34
CA LEU A 949 -29.17 27.51 -2.36
C LEU A 949 -29.33 26.10 -2.92
N SER A 950 -28.39 25.63 -3.72
CA SER A 950 -28.32 24.23 -4.11
C SER A 950 -26.90 23.72 -4.23
N ASP A 951 -26.73 22.41 -4.08
CA ASP A 951 -25.49 21.74 -4.49
C ASP A 951 -25.54 21.49 -6.01
N THR A 952 -24.37 21.33 -6.62
CA THR A 952 -24.22 21.16 -8.07
C THR A 952 -23.95 19.71 -8.43
N ILE A 953 -24.72 19.14 -9.36
CA ILE A 953 -24.56 17.74 -9.78
C ILE A 953 -23.32 17.63 -10.68
N LYS A 954 -22.43 16.66 -10.43
CA LYS A 954 -21.24 16.45 -11.26
C LYS A 954 -21.64 16.11 -12.71
N HIS A 955 -21.00 16.74 -13.70
CA HIS A 955 -21.22 16.47 -15.13
C HIS A 955 -21.18 14.97 -15.49
N SER A 956 -20.29 14.22 -14.84
CA SER A 956 -20.09 12.78 -15.05
C SER A 956 -21.20 11.90 -14.46
N ALA A 957 -22.06 12.40 -13.56
CA ALA A 957 -23.02 11.60 -12.79
C ALA A 957 -24.10 10.93 -13.66
N ARG A 958 -24.75 11.71 -14.55
CA ARG A 958 -25.81 11.18 -15.44
C ARG A 958 -25.26 10.17 -16.44
N ALA A 959 -24.11 10.47 -17.04
CA ALA A 959 -23.38 9.53 -17.89
C ALA A 959 -22.99 8.24 -17.14
N THR A 960 -22.64 8.33 -15.85
CA THR A 960 -22.30 7.19 -15.00
C THR A 960 -23.48 6.25 -14.74
N ILE A 961 -24.66 6.78 -14.40
CA ILE A 961 -25.86 5.95 -14.24
C ILE A 961 -26.31 5.31 -15.56
N LEU A 962 -26.20 6.04 -16.68
CA LEU A 962 -26.46 5.47 -18.01
C LEU A 962 -25.46 4.37 -18.37
N ALA A 963 -24.18 4.50 -17.98
CA ALA A 963 -23.17 3.47 -18.17
C ALA A 963 -23.43 2.22 -17.31
N LEU A 964 -23.79 2.38 -16.03
CA LEU A 964 -24.16 1.25 -15.16
C LEU A 964 -25.41 0.52 -15.69
N LYS A 965 -26.43 1.27 -16.13
CA LYS A 965 -27.63 0.71 -16.76
C LYS A 965 -27.31 -0.08 -18.05
N ARG A 966 -26.34 0.38 -18.87
CA ARG A 966 -25.81 -0.36 -20.03
C ARG A 966 -25.00 -1.61 -19.64
N LEU A 967 -24.41 -1.65 -18.44
CA LEU A 967 -23.74 -2.85 -17.88
C LEU A 967 -24.73 -3.85 -17.24
N GLY A 968 -26.03 -3.54 -17.20
CA GLY A 968 -27.05 -4.37 -16.53
C GLY A 968 -27.08 -4.19 -15.00
N ILE A 969 -26.44 -3.15 -14.49
CA ILE A 969 -26.34 -2.85 -13.05
C ILE A 969 -27.41 -1.81 -12.71
N SER A 970 -28.18 -2.07 -11.66
CA SER A 970 -29.20 -1.14 -11.15
C SER A 970 -28.61 -0.21 -10.07
N SER A 971 -29.23 0.95 -9.85
CA SER A 971 -28.72 1.96 -8.91
C SER A 971 -29.78 2.52 -7.96
N SER A 972 -29.32 3.04 -6.83
CA SER A 972 -30.11 3.74 -5.81
C SER A 972 -29.34 4.93 -5.23
N ILE A 973 -30.07 5.83 -4.56
CA ILE A 973 -29.50 6.91 -3.74
C ILE A 973 -29.83 6.61 -2.28
N VAL A 974 -28.85 6.74 -1.39
CA VAL A 974 -29.03 6.81 0.06
C VAL A 974 -28.44 8.13 0.54
N THR A 975 -29.19 8.95 1.28
CA THR A 975 -28.71 10.27 1.72
C THR A 975 -29.31 10.70 3.07
N GLY A 976 -28.61 11.57 3.79
CA GLY A 976 -29.11 12.22 5.00
C GLY A 976 -30.03 13.42 4.73
N ASP A 977 -30.00 13.97 3.51
CA ASP A 977 -30.84 15.09 3.07
C ASP A 977 -32.34 14.73 3.06
N SER A 978 -33.21 15.74 2.98
CA SER A 978 -34.66 15.55 2.87
C SER A 978 -35.08 14.93 1.53
N LEU A 979 -36.29 14.36 1.50
CA LEU A 979 -36.77 13.58 0.35
C LEU A 979 -36.91 14.39 -0.94
N ALA A 980 -37.30 15.66 -0.88
CA ALA A 980 -37.51 16.49 -2.07
C ALA A 980 -36.22 16.74 -2.87
N PRO A 981 -35.10 17.26 -2.29
CA PRO A 981 -33.81 17.32 -2.99
C PRO A 981 -33.32 15.96 -3.52
N ALA A 982 -33.51 14.87 -2.75
CA ALA A 982 -33.10 13.54 -3.17
C ALA A 982 -33.86 13.05 -4.43
N LEU A 983 -35.17 13.33 -4.51
CA LEU A 983 -36.00 13.03 -5.69
C LEU A 983 -35.64 13.89 -6.91
N VAL A 984 -35.28 15.16 -6.72
CA VAL A 984 -34.80 16.04 -7.80
C VAL A 984 -33.51 15.49 -8.41
N VAL A 985 -32.51 15.16 -7.59
CA VAL A 985 -31.26 14.52 -8.07
C VAL A 985 -31.56 13.19 -8.77
N ALA A 986 -32.42 12.35 -8.21
CA ALA A 986 -32.80 11.08 -8.83
C ALA A 986 -33.42 11.28 -10.23
N LYS A 987 -34.35 12.25 -10.38
CA LYS A 987 -35.00 12.60 -11.66
C LYS A 987 -33.99 13.08 -12.70
N VAL A 988 -33.05 13.96 -12.31
CA VAL A 988 -32.01 14.50 -13.22
C VAL A 988 -31.02 13.40 -13.66
N VAL A 989 -30.50 12.62 -12.71
CA VAL A 989 -29.44 11.64 -12.98
C VAL A 989 -30.00 10.34 -13.60
N GLY A 990 -31.31 10.09 -13.47
CA GLY A 990 -32.03 8.97 -14.12
C GLY A 990 -32.26 7.75 -13.22
N ILE A 991 -32.30 7.94 -11.91
CA ILE A 991 -32.55 6.89 -10.90
C ILE A 991 -34.06 6.84 -10.60
N PRO A 992 -34.71 5.65 -10.54
CA PRO A 992 -36.14 5.55 -10.22
C PRO A 992 -36.46 6.04 -8.81
N ALA A 993 -37.55 6.78 -8.62
CA ALA A 993 -37.97 7.31 -7.32
C ALA A 993 -38.13 6.24 -6.22
N LYS A 994 -38.53 5.00 -6.60
CA LYS A 994 -38.61 3.84 -5.70
C LYS A 994 -37.25 3.32 -5.17
N ASN A 995 -36.14 3.82 -5.72
CA ASN A 995 -34.77 3.48 -5.33
C ASN A 995 -34.09 4.69 -4.63
N VAL A 996 -34.86 5.58 -4.00
CA VAL A 996 -34.36 6.74 -3.27
C VAL A 996 -34.66 6.58 -1.78
N HIS A 997 -33.62 6.62 -0.97
CA HIS A 997 -33.70 6.59 0.49
C HIS A 997 -33.12 7.90 1.03
N ALA A 998 -33.96 8.69 1.69
CA ALA A 998 -33.62 10.01 2.20
C ALA A 998 -33.73 10.07 3.73
N SER A 999 -33.21 11.14 4.33
CA SER A 999 -33.25 11.41 5.78
C SER A 999 -32.64 10.29 6.64
N CYS A 1000 -31.67 9.57 6.08
CA CYS A 1000 -31.02 8.41 6.70
C CYS A 1000 -29.81 8.82 7.57
N LYS A 1001 -29.79 8.39 8.83
CA LYS A 1001 -28.61 8.52 9.70
C LYS A 1001 -27.52 7.51 9.30
N PRO A 1002 -26.25 7.67 9.72
CA PRO A 1002 -25.17 6.72 9.36
C PRO A 1002 -25.48 5.25 9.68
N GLY A 1003 -26.15 4.98 10.82
CA GLY A 1003 -26.63 3.64 11.17
C GLY A 1003 -27.74 3.11 10.24
N ASP A 1004 -28.61 4.00 9.75
CA ASP A 1004 -29.67 3.63 8.81
C ASP A 1004 -29.09 3.29 7.43
N LYS A 1005 -28.05 4.02 6.97
CA LYS A 1005 -27.34 3.71 5.71
C LYS A 1005 -26.82 2.27 5.71
N LYS A 1006 -26.18 1.85 6.82
CA LYS A 1006 -25.75 0.47 7.01
C LYS A 1006 -26.95 -0.51 6.97
N ALA A 1007 -27.99 -0.25 7.75
CA ALA A 1007 -29.16 -1.12 7.82
C ALA A 1007 -29.92 -1.24 6.49
N ILE A 1008 -29.87 -0.24 5.60
CA ILE A 1008 -30.41 -0.30 4.24
C ILE A 1008 -29.60 -1.26 3.36
N ILE A 1009 -28.27 -1.21 3.43
CA ILE A 1009 -27.39 -2.13 2.68
C ILE A 1009 -27.58 -3.57 3.14
N GLU A 1010 -27.63 -3.82 4.46
CA GLU A 1010 -27.94 -5.16 5.00
C GLU A 1010 -29.31 -5.65 4.54
N LYS A 1011 -30.33 -4.79 4.51
CA LYS A 1011 -31.66 -5.12 3.97
C LYS A 1011 -31.60 -5.45 2.48
N MET A 1012 -30.86 -4.71 1.65
CA MET A 1012 -30.74 -5.02 0.22
C MET A 1012 -30.01 -6.36 -0.02
N GLN A 1013 -28.94 -6.65 0.72
CA GLN A 1013 -28.22 -7.93 0.66
C GLN A 1013 -29.09 -9.12 1.12
N LEU A 1014 -29.98 -8.92 2.09
CA LEU A 1014 -30.90 -9.93 2.61
C LEU A 1014 -32.22 -10.06 1.81
N ALA A 1015 -32.64 -9.02 1.08
CA ALA A 1015 -33.89 -8.97 0.34
C ALA A 1015 -33.87 -9.90 -0.88
N LYS A 1016 -34.27 -11.14 -0.67
CA LYS A 1016 -34.40 -12.16 -1.71
C LYS A 1016 -35.54 -11.85 -2.66
N SER A 1017 -35.24 -11.76 -3.96
CA SER A 1017 -36.17 -12.19 -5.00
C SER A 1017 -36.36 -13.70 -4.95
N GLU A 1018 -37.45 -14.20 -5.53
CA GLU A 1018 -37.92 -15.58 -5.35
C GLU A 1018 -36.90 -16.62 -5.85
N GLY A 1019 -36.17 -17.24 -4.91
CA GLY A 1019 -35.25 -18.36 -5.16
C GLY A 1019 -33.80 -17.99 -5.51
N GLY A 1020 -33.47 -16.71 -5.75
CA GLY A 1020 -32.11 -16.29 -6.14
C GLY A 1020 -31.09 -16.20 -4.99
N PRO A 1021 -29.78 -16.09 -5.26
CA PRO A 1021 -28.84 -15.48 -4.32
C PRO A 1021 -29.20 -13.99 -4.10
N GLY A 1022 -28.92 -13.45 -2.91
CA GLY A 1022 -29.22 -12.05 -2.57
C GLY A 1022 -28.43 -11.03 -3.40
N GLU A 1023 -28.90 -9.78 -3.43
CA GLU A 1023 -28.27 -8.74 -4.25
C GLU A 1023 -26.86 -8.39 -3.74
N LEU A 1024 -25.91 -8.32 -4.67
CA LEU A 1024 -24.53 -7.92 -4.37
C LEU A 1024 -24.41 -6.41 -4.57
N CYS A 1025 -24.73 -5.68 -3.51
CA CYS A 1025 -24.65 -4.23 -3.44
C CYS A 1025 -23.20 -3.76 -3.30
N ALA A 1026 -22.81 -2.76 -4.09
CA ALA A 1026 -21.68 -1.89 -3.78
C ALA A 1026 -22.17 -0.53 -3.29
N MET A 1027 -21.44 0.09 -2.37
CA MET A 1027 -21.70 1.45 -1.86
C MET A 1027 -20.63 2.40 -2.39
N ILE A 1028 -21.02 3.61 -2.78
CA ILE A 1028 -20.13 4.70 -3.16
C ILE A 1028 -20.38 5.87 -2.22
N GLY A 1029 -19.32 6.37 -1.58
CA GLY A 1029 -19.40 7.47 -0.62
C GLY A 1029 -18.02 8.07 -0.34
N ASP A 1030 -18.01 9.25 0.27
CA ASP A 1030 -16.81 10.02 0.56
C ASP A 1030 -16.79 10.60 2.00
N GLY A 1031 -17.92 10.63 2.69
CA GLY A 1031 -18.02 11.13 4.06
C GLY A 1031 -17.69 10.08 5.14
N ILE A 1032 -17.31 10.55 6.33
CA ILE A 1032 -17.18 9.73 7.56
C ILE A 1032 -18.51 9.01 7.89
N ASN A 1033 -19.62 9.66 7.55
CA ASN A 1033 -20.98 9.12 7.65
C ASN A 1033 -21.21 7.85 6.79
N ASP A 1034 -20.35 7.60 5.81
CA ASP A 1034 -20.45 6.49 4.87
C ASP A 1034 -19.52 5.34 5.20
N SER A 1035 -18.46 5.55 5.99
CA SER A 1035 -17.48 4.51 6.34
C SER A 1035 -18.11 3.21 6.89
N PRO A 1036 -19.14 3.24 7.79
CA PRO A 1036 -19.83 2.03 8.24
C PRO A 1036 -20.65 1.33 7.14
N ALA A 1037 -21.15 2.10 6.17
CA ALA A 1037 -21.92 1.62 5.03
C ALA A 1037 -20.99 1.01 3.95
N LEU A 1038 -19.88 1.68 3.65
CA LEU A 1038 -18.79 1.21 2.77
C LEU A 1038 -18.19 -0.12 3.26
N ALA A 1039 -17.96 -0.26 4.57
CA ALA A 1039 -17.43 -1.49 5.18
C ALA A 1039 -18.45 -2.65 5.25
N THR A 1040 -19.76 -2.36 5.22
CA THR A 1040 -20.83 -3.39 5.25
C THR A 1040 -21.27 -3.80 3.83
N ALA A 1041 -21.11 -2.92 2.85
CA ALA A 1041 -21.34 -3.24 1.45
C ALA A 1041 -20.46 -4.41 0.99
N SER A 1042 -20.94 -5.12 -0.05
CA SER A 1042 -20.17 -6.22 -0.64
C SER A 1042 -18.81 -5.72 -1.17
N ILE A 1043 -18.82 -4.47 -1.66
CA ILE A 1043 -17.67 -3.62 -1.96
C ILE A 1043 -18.02 -2.18 -1.54
N GLY A 1044 -17.14 -1.53 -0.80
CA GLY A 1044 -17.12 -0.06 -0.68
C GLY A 1044 -16.26 0.56 -1.78
N ILE A 1045 -16.69 1.68 -2.34
CA ILE A 1045 -15.93 2.49 -3.30
C ILE A 1045 -15.82 3.91 -2.75
N ALA A 1046 -14.60 4.39 -2.48
CA ALA A 1046 -14.34 5.76 -2.05
C ALA A 1046 -13.82 6.64 -3.19
N LEU A 1047 -14.11 7.94 -3.10
CA LEU A 1047 -13.46 8.99 -3.88
C LEU A 1047 -12.24 9.53 -3.12
N SER A 1048 -11.20 9.98 -3.83
CA SER A 1048 -9.99 10.60 -3.25
C SER A 1048 -10.22 11.95 -2.56
N SER A 1049 -11.36 12.61 -2.81
CA SER A 1049 -11.84 13.76 -2.05
C SER A 1049 -12.42 13.38 -0.70
N GLY A 1050 -12.67 12.09 -0.47
CA GLY A 1050 -13.27 11.58 0.74
C GLY A 1050 -12.31 11.52 1.91
N THR A 1051 -12.89 11.45 3.10
CA THR A 1051 -12.15 11.40 4.35
C THR A 1051 -11.33 10.11 4.47
N ASP A 1052 -10.20 10.17 5.18
CA ASP A 1052 -9.25 9.06 5.29
C ASP A 1052 -9.93 7.78 5.85
N VAL A 1053 -10.92 7.92 6.74
CA VAL A 1053 -11.75 6.81 7.28
C VAL A 1053 -12.63 6.15 6.19
N ALA A 1054 -13.17 6.93 5.24
CA ALA A 1054 -13.91 6.40 4.09
C ALA A 1054 -12.96 5.72 3.10
N MET A 1055 -11.77 6.30 2.86
CA MET A 1055 -10.73 5.66 2.04
C MET A 1055 -10.18 4.38 2.67
N GLU A 1056 -10.07 4.28 4.00
CA GLU A 1056 -9.68 3.04 4.70
C GLU A 1056 -10.77 1.97 4.60
N ALA A 1057 -12.03 2.32 4.88
CA ALA A 1057 -13.17 1.40 4.83
C ALA A 1057 -13.50 0.85 3.42
N ALA A 1058 -13.20 1.61 2.36
CA ALA A 1058 -13.52 1.20 0.99
C ALA A 1058 -12.58 0.11 0.43
N SER A 1059 -13.13 -0.76 -0.41
CA SER A 1059 -12.41 -1.83 -1.12
C SER A 1059 -11.87 -1.39 -2.49
N ILE A 1060 -12.36 -0.27 -3.02
CA ILE A 1060 -11.87 0.39 -4.24
C ILE A 1060 -11.74 1.89 -3.92
N VAL A 1061 -10.67 2.55 -4.37
CA VAL A 1061 -10.48 3.99 -4.22
C VAL A 1061 -10.23 4.61 -5.59
N LEU A 1062 -10.96 5.68 -5.90
CA LEU A 1062 -10.92 6.37 -7.20
C LEU A 1062 -10.15 7.70 -7.05
N MET A 1063 -9.02 7.82 -7.75
CA MET A 1063 -8.07 8.93 -7.60
C MET A 1063 -8.57 10.26 -8.14
N ASN A 1064 -9.53 10.24 -9.08
CA ASN A 1064 -10.18 11.44 -9.57
C ASN A 1064 -11.63 11.49 -9.06
N ALA A 1065 -11.93 12.43 -8.18
CA ALA A 1065 -13.25 12.60 -7.58
C ALA A 1065 -14.28 13.27 -8.50
N GLN A 1066 -13.85 13.87 -9.62
CA GLN A 1066 -14.72 14.56 -10.58
C GLN A 1066 -15.26 13.60 -11.67
N ASP A 1067 -14.45 12.64 -12.12
CA ASP A 1067 -14.89 11.65 -13.12
C ASP A 1067 -15.51 10.38 -12.50
N LEU A 1068 -16.82 10.45 -12.24
CA LEU A 1068 -17.61 9.30 -11.80
C LEU A 1068 -17.63 8.14 -12.82
N LEU A 1069 -17.25 8.32 -14.09
CA LEU A 1069 -17.13 7.20 -15.04
C LEU A 1069 -16.02 6.21 -14.64
N LEU A 1070 -15.13 6.58 -13.71
CA LEU A 1070 -14.21 5.63 -13.07
C LEU A 1070 -14.96 4.51 -12.30
N VAL A 1071 -16.18 4.74 -11.80
CA VAL A 1071 -17.01 3.72 -11.16
C VAL A 1071 -17.32 2.56 -12.14
N PRO A 1072 -18.08 2.73 -13.24
CA PRO A 1072 -18.35 1.65 -14.19
C PRO A 1072 -17.09 1.16 -14.91
N ALA A 1073 -16.06 2.00 -15.05
CA ALA A 1073 -14.76 1.58 -15.59
C ALA A 1073 -14.06 0.57 -14.65
N SER A 1074 -14.12 0.75 -13.32
CA SER A 1074 -13.54 -0.18 -12.34
C SER A 1074 -14.22 -1.55 -12.34
N LEU A 1075 -15.56 -1.56 -12.49
CA LEU A 1075 -16.34 -2.79 -12.59
C LEU A 1075 -16.06 -3.51 -13.91
N HIS A 1076 -16.03 -2.78 -15.03
CA HIS A 1076 -15.67 -3.32 -16.34
C HIS A 1076 -14.21 -3.83 -16.40
N LEU A 1077 -13.26 -3.14 -15.75
CA LEU A 1077 -11.88 -3.60 -15.60
C LEU A 1077 -11.83 -4.92 -14.83
N SER A 1078 -12.50 -5.01 -13.68
CA SER A 1078 -12.58 -6.22 -12.85
C SER A 1078 -13.17 -7.39 -13.63
N GLN A 1079 -14.29 -7.18 -14.34
CA GLN A 1079 -14.88 -8.17 -15.23
C GLN A 1079 -13.93 -8.60 -16.36
N THR A 1080 -13.15 -7.67 -16.91
CA THR A 1080 -12.16 -7.95 -17.97
C THR A 1080 -11.01 -8.81 -17.44
N ILE A 1081 -10.50 -8.51 -16.24
CA ILE A 1081 -9.44 -9.29 -15.59
C ILE A 1081 -9.95 -10.70 -15.28
N PHE A 1082 -11.15 -10.87 -14.73
CA PHE A 1082 -11.71 -12.20 -14.49
C PHE A 1082 -12.05 -12.98 -15.76
N ARG A 1083 -12.49 -12.30 -16.84
CA ARG A 1083 -12.65 -12.93 -18.16
C ARG A 1083 -11.30 -13.42 -18.70
N ARG A 1084 -10.22 -12.68 -18.45
CA ARG A 1084 -8.84 -13.09 -18.75
C ARG A 1084 -8.39 -14.28 -17.91
N ILE A 1085 -8.60 -14.27 -16.59
CA ILE A 1085 -8.28 -15.39 -15.68
C ILE A 1085 -9.00 -16.67 -16.12
N LYS A 1086 -10.32 -16.59 -16.36
CA LYS A 1086 -11.12 -17.74 -16.82
C LYS A 1086 -10.65 -18.27 -18.18
N ALA A 1087 -10.30 -17.39 -19.13
CA ALA A 1087 -9.73 -17.80 -20.41
C ALA A 1087 -8.36 -18.48 -20.26
N ASN A 1088 -7.45 -17.90 -19.46
CA ASN A 1088 -6.12 -18.44 -19.20
C ASN A 1088 -6.19 -19.82 -18.50
N LEU A 1089 -7.09 -19.98 -17.52
CA LEU A 1089 -7.34 -21.24 -16.83
C LEU A 1089 -7.87 -22.30 -17.81
N LEU A 1090 -8.81 -21.93 -18.68
CA LEU A 1090 -9.36 -22.80 -19.71
C LEU A 1090 -8.30 -23.23 -20.73
N TRP A 1091 -7.39 -22.33 -21.14
CA TRP A 1091 -6.25 -22.70 -21.99
C TRP A 1091 -5.31 -23.69 -21.28
N ALA A 1092 -4.90 -23.38 -20.04
CA ALA A 1092 -4.00 -24.23 -19.27
C ALA A 1092 -4.55 -25.66 -19.06
N CYS A 1093 -5.83 -25.78 -18.67
CA CYS A 1093 -6.50 -27.07 -18.57
C CYS A 1093 -6.73 -27.73 -19.94
N GLY A 1094 -7.07 -26.95 -20.97
CA GLY A 1094 -7.36 -27.45 -22.32
C GLY A 1094 -6.17 -28.14 -22.98
N TYR A 1095 -4.97 -27.58 -22.87
CA TYR A 1095 -3.74 -28.25 -23.32
C TYR A 1095 -3.57 -29.60 -22.62
N ASN A 1096 -3.71 -29.64 -21.29
CA ASN A 1096 -3.50 -30.85 -20.50
C ASN A 1096 -4.55 -31.94 -20.82
N ILE A 1097 -5.82 -31.57 -20.95
CA ILE A 1097 -6.91 -32.50 -21.30
C ILE A 1097 -6.72 -33.10 -22.71
N ILE A 1098 -6.31 -32.29 -23.69
CA ILE A 1098 -6.15 -32.76 -25.07
C ILE A 1098 -4.90 -33.64 -25.23
N GLY A 1099 -3.77 -33.26 -24.63
CA GLY A 1099 -2.50 -33.97 -24.83
C GLY A 1099 -2.25 -35.18 -23.92
N LEU A 1100 -2.91 -35.28 -22.75
CA LEU A 1100 -2.75 -36.42 -21.85
C LEU A 1100 -3.05 -37.77 -22.54
N PRO A 1101 -4.15 -37.93 -23.31
CA PRO A 1101 -4.40 -39.15 -24.08
C PRO A 1101 -3.28 -39.52 -25.08
N PHE A 1102 -2.57 -38.55 -25.66
CA PHE A 1102 -1.42 -38.80 -26.54
C PHE A 1102 -0.14 -39.16 -25.76
N ALA A 1103 0.04 -38.62 -24.55
CA ALA A 1103 1.14 -38.98 -23.64
C ALA A 1103 0.94 -40.37 -23.02
N MET A 1104 -0.30 -40.72 -22.67
CA MET A 1104 -0.73 -42.06 -22.22
C MET A 1104 -0.68 -43.11 -23.34
N GLY A 1105 -0.45 -42.69 -24.59
CA GLY A 1105 -0.32 -43.58 -25.74
C GLY A 1105 -1.65 -44.18 -26.23
N PHE A 1106 -2.80 -43.62 -25.88
CA PHE A 1106 -4.11 -44.15 -26.31
C PHE A 1106 -4.23 -44.24 -27.85
N PHE A 1107 -3.54 -43.34 -28.56
CA PHE A 1107 -3.50 -43.31 -30.02
C PHE A 1107 -2.33 -44.10 -30.66
N LEU A 1108 -1.58 -44.89 -29.88
CA LEU A 1108 -0.52 -45.79 -30.39
C LEU A 1108 -0.98 -46.76 -31.48
N PRO A 1109 -2.23 -47.31 -31.49
CA PRO A 1109 -2.71 -48.12 -32.61
C PRO A 1109 -2.78 -47.39 -33.96
N TRP A 1110 -2.86 -46.05 -33.94
CA TRP A 1110 -2.82 -45.18 -35.12
C TRP A 1110 -1.43 -44.54 -35.32
N GLY A 1111 -0.42 -44.95 -34.56
CA GLY A 1111 0.96 -44.42 -34.63
C GLY A 1111 1.19 -43.08 -33.93
N PHE A 1112 0.18 -42.48 -33.29
CA PHE A 1112 0.33 -41.19 -32.62
C PHE A 1112 0.66 -41.36 -31.12
N HIS A 1113 1.82 -40.86 -30.72
CA HIS A 1113 2.24 -40.73 -29.31
C HIS A 1113 2.95 -39.40 -29.07
N LEU A 1114 2.94 -38.91 -27.83
CA LEU A 1114 3.68 -37.71 -27.44
C LEU A 1114 5.06 -38.09 -26.87
N HIS A 1115 6.14 -37.66 -27.51
CA HIS A 1115 7.50 -37.83 -26.98
C HIS A 1115 7.73 -36.87 -25.78
N PRO A 1116 8.46 -37.24 -24.71
CA PRO A 1116 8.70 -36.36 -23.55
C PRO A 1116 9.28 -34.98 -23.91
N MET A 1117 10.08 -34.88 -24.97
CA MET A 1117 10.57 -33.60 -25.50
C MET A 1117 9.45 -32.70 -26.03
N ALA A 1118 8.52 -33.27 -26.81
CA ALA A 1118 7.35 -32.55 -27.31
C ALA A 1118 6.40 -32.17 -26.18
N ALA A 1119 6.29 -33.01 -25.14
CA ALA A 1119 5.54 -32.71 -23.92
C ALA A 1119 6.14 -31.51 -23.17
N GLY A 1120 7.44 -31.49 -22.94
CA GLY A 1120 8.15 -30.35 -22.32
C GLY A 1120 8.05 -29.05 -23.12
N ALA A 1121 8.15 -29.12 -24.45
CA ALA A 1121 7.96 -27.97 -25.32
C ALA A 1121 6.51 -27.45 -25.30
N ALA A 1122 5.51 -28.33 -25.30
CA ALA A 1122 4.11 -27.93 -25.21
C ALA A 1122 3.76 -27.29 -23.86
N MET A 1123 4.35 -27.78 -22.76
CA MET A 1123 4.25 -27.18 -21.42
C MET A 1123 4.82 -25.74 -21.38
N ALA A 1124 5.97 -25.52 -22.03
CA ALA A 1124 6.56 -24.19 -22.17
C ALA A 1124 5.63 -23.27 -23.00
N CYS A 1125 5.13 -23.72 -24.16
CA CYS A 1125 4.20 -22.97 -25.00
C CYS A 1125 2.88 -22.62 -24.28
N SER A 1126 2.32 -23.55 -23.50
CA SER A 1126 1.14 -23.30 -22.66
C SER A 1126 1.40 -22.16 -21.67
N SER A 1127 2.53 -22.21 -20.96
CA SER A 1127 2.94 -21.17 -20.00
C SER A 1127 3.17 -19.81 -20.67
N VAL A 1128 3.86 -19.78 -21.82
CA VAL A 1128 4.05 -18.57 -22.64
C VAL A 1128 2.71 -17.97 -23.09
N SER A 1129 1.76 -18.80 -23.52
CA SER A 1129 0.44 -18.33 -23.99
C SER A 1129 -0.34 -17.62 -22.87
N VAL A 1130 -0.28 -18.14 -21.63
CA VAL A 1130 -0.90 -17.55 -20.44
C VAL A 1130 -0.20 -16.26 -20.01
N VAL A 1131 1.14 -16.21 -20.06
CA VAL A 1131 1.91 -14.98 -19.79
C VAL A 1131 1.54 -13.87 -20.80
N MET A 1132 1.59 -14.18 -22.09
CA MET A 1132 1.29 -13.21 -23.17
C MET A 1132 -0.17 -12.74 -23.13
N SER A 1133 -1.11 -13.66 -22.87
CA SER A 1133 -2.52 -13.34 -22.66
C SER A 1133 -2.72 -12.39 -21.47
N SER A 1134 -2.01 -12.59 -20.35
CA SER A 1134 -2.06 -11.71 -19.18
C SER A 1134 -1.43 -10.35 -19.45
N LEU A 1135 -0.27 -10.31 -20.12
CA LEU A 1135 0.41 -9.06 -20.51
C LEU A 1135 -0.44 -8.19 -21.46
N ALA A 1136 -1.31 -8.80 -22.27
CA ALA A 1136 -2.24 -8.08 -23.14
C ALA A 1136 -3.30 -7.24 -22.38
N LEU A 1137 -3.40 -7.36 -21.03
CA LEU A 1137 -4.16 -6.41 -20.21
C LEU A 1137 -3.52 -5.01 -20.17
N LYS A 1138 -2.23 -4.86 -20.48
CA LYS A 1138 -1.55 -3.54 -20.59
C LYS A 1138 -2.13 -2.64 -21.69
N TRP A 1139 -2.84 -3.20 -22.65
CA TRP A 1139 -3.54 -2.46 -23.71
C TRP A 1139 -5.02 -2.20 -23.40
N TRP A 1140 -5.46 -2.38 -22.15
CA TRP A 1140 -6.81 -2.01 -21.73
C TRP A 1140 -6.97 -0.49 -21.66
N SER A 1141 -8.11 0.00 -22.16
CA SER A 1141 -8.56 1.39 -22.03
C SER A 1141 -10.01 1.42 -21.58
N LYS A 1142 -10.49 2.59 -21.12
CA LYS A 1142 -11.93 2.87 -21.05
C LYS A 1142 -12.57 2.53 -22.43
N PRO A 1143 -13.73 1.86 -22.49
CA PRO A 1143 -14.41 1.59 -23.76
C PRO A 1143 -14.81 2.88 -24.49
N LYS A 1144 -14.74 2.92 -25.81
CA LYS A 1144 -15.10 4.12 -26.62
C LYS A 1144 -16.56 4.61 -26.46
N TRP A 1145 -17.45 3.80 -25.87
CA TRP A 1145 -18.82 4.20 -25.54
C TRP A 1145 -18.98 4.78 -24.12
N MET A 1146 -17.92 4.72 -23.30
CA MET A 1146 -17.89 5.13 -21.90
C MET A 1146 -17.18 6.49 -21.77
N THR A 1147 -17.72 7.49 -22.47
CA THR A 1147 -17.32 8.90 -22.46
C THR A 1147 -18.56 9.78 -22.32
N VAL A 1148 -18.43 10.97 -21.73
CA VAL A 1148 -19.58 11.85 -21.43
C VAL A 1148 -20.32 12.20 -22.73
N ALA A 1149 -19.63 12.70 -23.76
CA ALA A 1149 -20.24 13.06 -25.04
C ALA A 1149 -21.01 11.93 -25.78
N VAL A 1150 -20.75 10.65 -25.47
CA VAL A 1150 -21.41 9.48 -26.10
C VAL A 1150 -22.54 8.89 -25.23
N LEU A 1151 -22.59 9.25 -23.95
CA LEU A 1151 -23.61 8.81 -22.99
C LEU A 1151 -24.65 9.90 -22.71
N ASP A 1152 -24.19 11.16 -22.65
CA ASP A 1152 -24.98 12.35 -22.43
C ASP A 1152 -24.53 13.48 -23.39
N PRO A 1153 -25.01 13.46 -24.66
CA PRO A 1153 -24.71 14.52 -25.62
C PRO A 1153 -25.35 15.87 -25.27
N THR A 1154 -26.22 15.93 -24.25
CA THR A 1154 -26.83 17.19 -23.80
C THR A 1154 -25.98 17.97 -22.80
N ASN A 1155 -24.92 17.37 -22.25
CA ASN A 1155 -23.97 18.01 -21.31
C ASN A 1155 -22.52 18.04 -21.84
N ALA A 1156 -22.32 17.86 -23.15
CA ALA A 1156 -20.98 17.86 -23.76
C ALA A 1156 -20.46 19.30 -23.96
N HIS A 1157 -19.34 19.63 -23.32
CA HIS A 1157 -18.64 20.91 -23.58
C HIS A 1157 -17.91 20.88 -24.93
N ALA A 1158 -17.84 22.04 -25.60
CA ALA A 1158 -17.20 22.20 -26.91
C ALA A 1158 -15.68 21.92 -26.96
N GLY A 1159 -15.05 21.60 -25.82
CA GLY A 1159 -13.66 21.13 -25.75
C GLY A 1159 -13.50 19.59 -25.83
N ASP A 1160 -14.59 18.82 -25.70
CA ASP A 1160 -14.57 17.34 -25.73
C ASP A 1160 -14.63 16.80 -27.19
N GLU A 1161 -14.04 17.54 -28.14
CA GLU A 1161 -14.04 17.16 -29.56
C GLU A 1161 -13.36 15.81 -29.79
N ILE A 1162 -13.94 15.01 -30.67
CA ILE A 1162 -13.40 13.70 -31.05
C ILE A 1162 -12.10 13.93 -31.83
N ARG A 1163 -10.97 13.84 -31.12
CA ARG A 1163 -9.61 13.89 -31.67
C ARG A 1163 -9.44 12.78 -32.71
N SER A 1164 -9.65 13.14 -33.97
CA SER A 1164 -9.68 12.24 -35.11
C SER A 1164 -8.27 11.95 -35.62
N ASP A 1165 -7.50 11.20 -34.82
CA ASP A 1165 -6.14 10.76 -35.17
C ASP A 1165 -6.14 10.12 -36.58
N GLY A 1166 -5.52 10.84 -37.53
CA GLY A 1166 -5.93 10.80 -38.92
C GLY A 1166 -5.42 9.62 -39.74
N LEU A 1167 -6.22 9.24 -40.75
CA LEU A 1167 -5.96 8.38 -41.93
C LEU A 1167 -5.37 6.97 -41.73
N PHE A 1168 -4.40 6.77 -40.83
CA PHE A 1168 -3.59 5.55 -40.76
C PHE A 1168 -4.39 4.30 -40.31
N SER A 1169 -5.54 4.49 -39.66
CA SER A 1169 -6.41 3.38 -39.24
C SER A 1169 -7.15 2.71 -40.40
N SER A 1170 -7.32 3.39 -41.55
CA SER A 1170 -8.10 2.86 -42.68
C SER A 1170 -7.45 1.62 -43.30
N ALA A 1171 -6.12 1.61 -43.37
CA ALA A 1171 -5.34 0.47 -43.89
C ALA A 1171 -5.50 -0.82 -43.05
N LEU A 1172 -5.68 -0.70 -41.73
CA LEU A 1172 -5.92 -1.87 -40.86
C LEU A 1172 -7.37 -2.38 -40.88
N GLY A 1173 -8.32 -1.61 -41.39
CA GLY A 1173 -9.71 -2.05 -41.55
C GLY A 1173 -9.82 -3.22 -42.55
N VAL A 1174 -9.25 -3.03 -43.74
CA VAL A 1174 -9.31 -3.99 -44.86
C VAL A 1174 -8.77 -5.38 -44.48
N VAL A 1175 -7.68 -5.43 -43.70
CA VAL A 1175 -7.07 -6.69 -43.23
C VAL A 1175 -7.98 -7.41 -42.22
N LYS A 1176 -8.82 -6.68 -41.49
CA LYS A 1176 -9.66 -7.22 -40.41
C LYS A 1176 -10.94 -7.87 -40.92
N ASP A 1177 -11.53 -7.34 -42.00
CA ASP A 1177 -12.77 -7.89 -42.58
C ASP A 1177 -12.54 -9.13 -43.47
N GLY A 1178 -11.34 -9.32 -43.99
CA GLY A 1178 -10.93 -10.62 -44.52
C GLY A 1178 -11.03 -11.74 -43.47
N PHE A 1179 -10.74 -11.43 -42.21
CA PHE A 1179 -10.75 -12.39 -41.10
C PHE A 1179 -12.14 -12.58 -40.45
N SER A 1180 -13.04 -11.60 -40.59
CA SER A 1180 -14.44 -11.74 -40.12
C SER A 1180 -15.23 -12.67 -41.05
N THR A 1181 -15.06 -12.52 -42.37
CA THR A 1181 -15.73 -13.31 -43.41
C THR A 1181 -15.49 -14.82 -43.25
N ALA A 1182 -14.24 -15.23 -43.00
CA ALA A 1182 -13.89 -16.64 -42.77
C ALA A 1182 -14.62 -17.27 -41.56
N ARG A 1183 -15.02 -16.44 -40.58
CA ARG A 1183 -15.67 -16.91 -39.33
C ARG A 1183 -17.18 -17.13 -39.49
N GLY A 1184 -17.82 -16.55 -40.51
CA GLY A 1184 -19.25 -16.70 -40.77
C GLY A 1184 -19.64 -18.10 -41.27
N ILE A 1185 -18.76 -18.76 -42.02
CA ILE A 1185 -19.04 -20.04 -42.70
C ILE A 1185 -19.25 -21.19 -41.69
N PHE A 1186 -18.60 -21.15 -40.52
CA PHE A 1186 -18.54 -22.27 -39.58
C PHE A 1186 -19.70 -22.39 -38.57
N ARG A 1187 -20.71 -21.50 -38.61
CA ARG A 1187 -21.79 -21.46 -37.59
C ARG A 1187 -23.21 -21.77 -38.10
N ARG A 1188 -23.35 -22.44 -39.25
CA ARG A 1188 -24.66 -22.71 -39.87
C ARG A 1188 -25.27 -24.08 -39.48
N ARG A 1189 -25.49 -24.36 -38.18
CA ARG A 1189 -26.29 -25.53 -37.71
C ARG A 1189 -26.68 -25.50 -36.22
N ARG A 1190 -27.78 -24.81 -35.86
CA ARG A 1190 -28.81 -25.23 -34.87
C ARG A 1190 -29.79 -24.10 -34.54
N GLY A 1191 -31.08 -24.43 -34.58
CA GLY A 1191 -32.12 -23.90 -33.67
C GLY A 1191 -32.60 -22.47 -33.89
N ASP A 1192 -33.85 -22.37 -34.30
CA ASP A 1192 -34.76 -21.24 -34.07
C ASP A 1192 -34.93 -20.99 -32.54
N GLU A 1193 -35.50 -19.89 -32.02
CA GLU A 1193 -36.79 -19.30 -32.39
C GLU A 1193 -36.93 -17.84 -31.88
N ALA A 1194 -38.04 -17.17 -32.25
CA ALA A 1194 -38.53 -15.89 -31.70
C ALA A 1194 -37.60 -14.66 -31.78
N ALA A 1195 -37.64 -13.93 -32.91
CA ALA A 1195 -37.13 -12.57 -33.03
C ALA A 1195 -38.27 -11.53 -33.07
N TYR A 1196 -38.31 -10.62 -32.10
CA TYR A 1196 -39.23 -9.48 -32.08
C TYR A 1196 -38.69 -8.33 -32.95
N VAL A 1197 -39.56 -7.68 -33.72
CA VAL A 1197 -39.20 -6.62 -34.68
C VAL A 1197 -39.74 -5.27 -34.21
N PRO A 1198 -38.89 -4.28 -33.89
CA PRO A 1198 -39.32 -2.89 -33.81
C PRO A 1198 -39.46 -2.32 -35.23
N LEU A 1199 -40.59 -1.64 -35.50
CA LEU A 1199 -40.75 -0.82 -36.68
C LEU A 1199 -39.79 0.38 -36.64
N ARG A 1200 -39.46 0.89 -37.83
CA ARG A 1200 -38.60 2.06 -38.03
C ARG A 1200 -39.43 3.11 -38.76
N ASP A 1201 -39.65 4.25 -38.11
CA ASP A 1201 -40.36 5.36 -38.74
C ASP A 1201 -39.59 5.90 -39.96
N MET A 1202 -40.36 6.19 -41.01
CA MET A 1202 -40.08 7.28 -41.93
C MET A 1202 -40.79 8.52 -41.35
N GLY A 1203 -40.36 9.75 -41.57
CA GLY A 1203 -39.35 10.28 -42.49
C GLY A 1203 -39.44 11.81 -42.43
N GLU A 1204 -38.80 12.52 -43.34
CA GLU A 1204 -38.78 13.98 -43.34
C GLU A 1204 -40.13 14.57 -43.79
N VAL A 1205 -40.75 15.40 -42.94
CA VAL A 1205 -41.37 16.73 -43.19
C VAL A 1205 -41.70 17.38 -41.84
#